data_AF-A0A9E6EEA7-F1
#
_entry.id   AF-A0A9E6EEA7-F1
#
_cell.length_a   1.000
_cell.length_b   1.000
_cell.length_c   1.000
_cell.angle_alpha   90.00
_cell.angle_beta   90.00
_cell.angle_gamma   90.00
#
_symmetry.space_group_name_H-M   'P 1'
#
loop_
_entity.id
_entity.type
_entity.pdbx_description
1 polymer ?
#
loop_
_entity_poly.entity_id
_entity_poly.type
_entity_poly.pdbx_seq_one_letter_code
_entity_poly.pdbx_strand_id
1 'polypeptide(L)'
;MGRPPAPGPLSAPSKALRMVLGLAAIIWAGILLGQLQVHQPWHLGVFEQFLSLSRFGPFHASWFFSQVWSYLKNFILFLGFLAAAFGLGSVCLARFFPAPRPRLETLIFSLALGLAGLALLIFLLGILHGLHAGLFIPLFSLLAAFGLVRAWQLRRELAPRAGWWWGVKPALTDRVLGSVLLSVIAGEVLMAGLPEMFFDALVYHLGVPAQWLQQGAIVPLPSVFFSNLPMGVEMLYTGALLLSNEVLCRFLHVGLGALAVLTAFALGRRWFGRRAGFWAAGILGTIPLWILNASVSGVDVGSVFFAGAALLALLNAACAEKVPPRGFWLAGLLMGSAWACKYNTAFLLVPAAVFCLMAYYLRHWDMKKMAWAGVQLGMGAFLIFSPWLIKNTVFTGNPVYPFFYRQIPSRFVEPAKMQQQMDGFKEFGHRTPLQILRLPWDLTFFYPTSNSFMGAVFLFLLPGLLWLGLRAKRAPPVEQVLLATAAATAVIWVTQTQIARYLLPGFLVLAVWSGALLTTWENWSSWLGKAARWSVLLLLGYSLVNAAVMALVNWDPLGITLGRQDRENYLDTHLMTNYLPMARTINALPGKVKVFVLGETRAYYLKQPATTVTVYDANPLLQWLEAGPTAEAVWRRLRAEGYTHVFVHEQEAARTRGYEPYAWTPAAVARWQEWLAHYTRRVAFSGQQALYALLPQPETARPVKRGRPLFTYSPEITGKVGEHMNVALALTQQQRWLDAEAEWQRIMALAPEWYLSYAMLGWQYRQLQRWDEAWVMYRRAESLMDLDANTYNDLGAMAWNLGQADEARRCLRLALEQDPNFDVPRRNLDAMEAVMKKTEAAGRRKK
;
A
#
# COMPACT_ATOMS: atom_id res chain seq x y z
N MET A 1 -39.59 9.74 32.31
CA MET A 1 -39.09 9.92 30.93
C MET A 1 -38.74 11.39 30.73
N GLY A 2 -37.46 11.71 30.58
CA GLY A 2 -36.99 13.01 30.11
C GLY A 2 -35.85 12.75 29.14
N ARG A 3 -35.90 13.27 27.92
CA ARG A 3 -34.72 13.27 27.04
C ARG A 3 -33.61 14.02 27.78
N PRO A 4 -32.36 13.52 27.82
CA PRO A 4 -31.27 14.26 28.41
C PRO A 4 -31.11 15.60 27.67
N PRO A 5 -30.80 16.71 28.36
CA PRO A 5 -30.36 17.91 27.67
C PRO A 5 -29.13 17.54 26.84
N ALA A 6 -29.15 17.88 25.55
CA ALA A 6 -27.95 17.80 24.75
C ALA A 6 -26.86 18.64 25.45
N PRO A 7 -25.58 18.22 25.44
CA PRO A 7 -24.50 19.11 25.84
C PRO A 7 -24.71 20.44 25.11
N GLY A 8 -24.83 21.52 25.88
CA GLY A 8 -25.20 22.83 25.34
C GLY A 8 -24.27 23.19 24.17
N PRO A 9 -24.80 23.82 23.11
CA PRO A 9 -23.97 24.22 21.97
C PRO A 9 -22.81 25.08 22.49
N LEU A 10 -21.61 24.80 21.98
CA LEU A 10 -20.41 25.63 22.14
C LEU A 10 -20.83 27.12 22.13
N SER A 11 -20.48 27.85 23.20
CA SER A 11 -20.92 29.24 23.36
C SER A 11 -20.46 30.06 22.16
N ALA A 12 -21.43 30.54 21.37
CA ALA A 12 -21.15 31.21 20.13
C ALA A 12 -20.25 32.44 20.38
N PRO A 13 -19.24 32.69 19.53
CA PRO A 13 -18.42 33.89 19.66
C PRO A 13 -19.29 35.15 19.55
N SER A 14 -18.80 36.26 20.13
CA SER A 14 -19.47 37.55 20.05
C SER A 14 -19.76 37.92 18.58
N LYS A 15 -20.79 38.75 18.32
CA LYS A 15 -21.17 39.13 16.96
C LYS A 15 -20.00 39.75 16.18
N ALA A 16 -19.21 40.60 16.84
CA ALA A 16 -18.00 41.21 16.28
C ALA A 16 -16.94 40.15 15.93
N LEU A 17 -16.66 39.23 16.86
CA LEU A 17 -15.69 38.15 16.63
C LEU A 17 -16.13 37.22 15.49
N ARG A 18 -17.43 36.94 15.36
CA ARG A 18 -17.99 36.17 14.22
C ARG A 18 -17.74 36.84 12.87
N MET A 19 -17.81 38.18 12.82
CA MET A 19 -17.58 38.93 11.58
C MET A 19 -16.10 38.89 11.18
N VAL A 20 -15.20 39.10 12.14
CA VAL A 20 -13.74 39.01 11.92
C VAL A 20 -13.33 37.60 11.48
N LEU A 21 -13.77 36.56 12.19
CA LEU A 21 -13.47 35.17 11.85
C LEU A 21 -14.03 34.77 10.48
N GLY A 22 -15.23 35.25 10.13
CA GLY A 22 -15.85 34.99 8.84
C GLY A 22 -15.09 35.61 7.66
N LEU A 23 -14.70 36.89 7.77
CA LEU A 23 -13.92 37.57 6.74
C LEU A 23 -12.51 36.95 6.61
N ALA A 24 -11.86 36.67 7.74
CA ALA A 24 -10.57 36.00 7.75
C ALA A 24 -10.64 34.62 7.09
N ALA A 25 -11.70 33.84 7.33
CA ALA A 25 -11.91 32.55 6.68
C ALA A 25 -12.06 32.68 5.16
N ILE A 26 -12.79 33.67 4.65
CA ILE A 26 -12.94 33.87 3.20
C ILE A 26 -11.61 34.24 2.54
N ILE A 27 -10.88 35.20 3.12
CA ILE A 27 -9.56 35.60 2.62
C ILE A 27 -8.61 34.41 2.65
N TRP A 28 -8.62 33.64 3.74
CA TRP A 28 -7.80 32.43 3.88
C TRP A 28 -8.17 31.36 2.85
N ALA A 29 -9.46 31.13 2.59
CA ALA A 29 -9.91 30.24 1.52
C ALA A 29 -9.38 30.69 0.15
N GLY A 30 -9.43 31.98 -0.16
CA GLY A 30 -8.90 32.55 -1.40
C GLY A 30 -7.41 32.31 -1.56
N ILE A 31 -6.63 32.55 -0.50
CA ILE A 31 -5.18 32.28 -0.47
C ILE A 31 -4.91 30.80 -0.71
N LEU A 32 -5.58 29.90 0.04
CA LEU A 32 -5.37 28.47 -0.09
C LEU A 32 -5.74 27.93 -1.48
N LEU A 33 -6.86 28.38 -2.05
CA LEU A 33 -7.26 28.00 -3.41
C LEU A 33 -6.26 28.50 -4.45
N GLY A 34 -5.75 29.73 -4.30
CA GLY A 34 -4.70 30.26 -5.17
C GLY A 34 -3.41 29.45 -5.08
N GLN A 35 -2.97 29.09 -3.87
CA GLN A 35 -1.79 28.25 -3.65
C GLN A 35 -1.96 26.83 -4.14
N LEU A 36 -3.16 26.25 -3.98
CA LEU A 36 -3.50 24.96 -4.57
C LEU A 36 -3.37 25.03 -6.10
N GLN A 37 -3.82 26.10 -6.75
CA GLN A 37 -3.66 26.26 -8.19
C GLN A 37 -2.18 26.40 -8.61
N VAL A 38 -1.34 27.07 -7.80
CA VAL A 38 0.10 27.23 -8.09
C VAL A 38 0.86 25.93 -7.92
N HIS A 39 0.66 25.24 -6.80
CA HIS A 39 1.44 24.05 -6.45
C HIS A 39 0.82 22.75 -6.98
N GLN A 40 -0.47 22.74 -7.28
CA GLN A 40 -1.25 21.58 -7.75
C GLN A 40 -2.23 22.01 -8.87
N PRO A 41 -1.71 22.54 -10.00
CA PRO A 41 -2.55 23.04 -11.08
C PRO A 41 -3.40 21.94 -11.70
N TRP A 42 -4.65 22.30 -12.02
CA TRP A 42 -5.51 21.44 -12.83
C TRP A 42 -5.02 21.46 -14.27
N HIS A 43 -4.49 20.35 -14.74
CA HIS A 43 -4.22 20.17 -16.17
C HIS A 43 -5.52 19.74 -16.86
N LEU A 44 -6.27 20.69 -17.41
CA LEU A 44 -7.51 20.39 -18.17
C LEU A 44 -7.27 19.40 -19.33
N GLY A 45 -6.05 19.37 -19.90
CA GLY A 45 -5.66 18.36 -20.89
C GLY A 45 -5.71 16.91 -20.38
N VAL A 46 -5.64 16.69 -19.06
CA VAL A 46 -5.85 15.36 -18.45
C VAL A 46 -7.31 14.94 -18.55
N PHE A 47 -8.26 15.89 -18.42
CA PHE A 47 -9.68 15.62 -18.65
C PHE A 47 -9.98 15.33 -20.12
N GLU A 48 -9.31 16.01 -21.06
CA GLU A 48 -9.45 15.73 -22.50
C GLU A 48 -8.87 14.37 -22.89
N GLN A 49 -7.68 14.02 -22.37
CA GLN A 49 -7.10 12.66 -22.51
C GLN A 49 -8.01 11.59 -21.90
N PHE A 50 -8.77 11.92 -20.86
CA PHE A 50 -9.73 11.02 -20.21
C PHE A 50 -11.01 10.80 -21.03
N LEU A 51 -11.56 11.86 -21.64
CA LEU A 51 -12.74 11.76 -22.50
C LEU A 51 -12.44 11.10 -23.85
N SER A 52 -11.16 10.99 -24.20
CA SER A 52 -10.70 10.31 -25.41
C SER A 52 -10.96 8.79 -25.33
N LEU A 53 -12.00 8.34 -26.04
CA LEU A 53 -12.31 6.92 -26.22
C LEU A 53 -11.18 6.14 -26.91
N SER A 54 -10.24 6.81 -27.59
CA SER A 54 -9.14 6.16 -28.31
C SER A 54 -8.03 5.61 -27.42
N ARG A 55 -8.06 5.87 -26.10
CA ARG A 55 -7.12 5.25 -25.14
C ARG A 55 -7.39 3.76 -24.93
N PHE A 56 -8.59 3.26 -25.30
CA PHE A 56 -9.01 1.90 -24.98
C PHE A 56 -9.11 1.00 -26.21
N GLY A 57 -8.80 -0.29 -26.01
CA GLY A 57 -9.18 -1.34 -26.93
C GLY A 57 -10.70 -1.51 -27.04
N PRO A 58 -11.17 -2.32 -27.99
CA PRO A 58 -12.59 -2.60 -28.14
C PRO A 58 -13.19 -3.24 -26.87
N PHE A 59 -14.49 -3.06 -26.68
CA PHE A 59 -15.21 -3.75 -25.61
C PHE A 59 -15.23 -5.26 -25.86
N HIS A 60 -14.87 -6.05 -24.85
CA HIS A 60 -14.96 -7.50 -24.89
C HIS A 60 -15.98 -7.99 -23.86
N ALA A 61 -17.12 -8.50 -24.34
CA ALA A 61 -18.20 -8.98 -23.48
C ALA A 61 -17.75 -10.09 -22.52
N SER A 62 -16.88 -11.00 -22.97
CA SER A 62 -16.33 -12.09 -22.15
C SER A 62 -15.52 -11.58 -20.96
N TRP A 63 -14.68 -10.56 -21.18
CA TRP A 63 -13.90 -9.91 -20.11
C TRP A 63 -14.82 -9.20 -19.12
N PHE A 64 -15.81 -8.45 -19.63
CA PHE A 64 -16.79 -7.77 -18.79
C PHE A 64 -17.55 -8.72 -17.86
N PHE A 65 -18.18 -9.77 -18.40
CA PHE A 65 -18.96 -10.70 -17.59
C PHE A 65 -18.10 -11.51 -16.62
N SER A 66 -16.88 -11.88 -17.01
CA SER A 66 -15.91 -12.52 -16.11
C SER A 66 -15.56 -11.61 -14.93
N GLN A 67 -15.30 -10.33 -15.19
CA GLN A 67 -14.97 -9.35 -14.17
C GLN A 67 -16.16 -9.09 -13.23
N VAL A 68 -17.36 -8.89 -13.78
CA VAL A 68 -18.59 -8.70 -12.99
C VAL A 68 -18.86 -9.90 -12.09
N TRP A 69 -18.68 -11.13 -12.59
CA TRP A 69 -18.84 -12.33 -11.79
C TRP A 69 -17.81 -12.41 -10.67
N SER A 70 -16.54 -12.11 -10.97
CA SER A 70 -15.47 -12.01 -9.97
C SER A 70 -15.81 -11.00 -8.87
N TYR A 71 -16.32 -9.82 -9.24
CA TYR A 71 -16.72 -8.78 -8.29
C TYR A 71 -17.89 -9.24 -7.44
N LEU A 72 -18.93 -9.82 -8.03
CA LEU A 72 -20.10 -10.30 -7.31
C LEU A 72 -19.71 -11.39 -6.30
N LYS A 73 -18.88 -12.37 -6.71
CA LYS A 73 -18.37 -13.42 -5.83
C LYS A 73 -17.62 -12.83 -4.64
N ASN A 74 -16.65 -11.94 -4.88
CA ASN A 74 -15.84 -11.35 -3.82
C ASN A 74 -16.68 -10.43 -2.93
N PHE A 75 -17.64 -9.70 -3.47
CA PHE A 75 -18.55 -8.86 -2.70
C PHE A 75 -19.46 -9.69 -1.77
N ILE A 76 -19.99 -10.82 -2.24
CA ILE A 76 -20.77 -11.75 -1.40
C ILE A 76 -19.91 -12.32 -0.26
N LEU A 77 -18.68 -12.73 -0.55
CA LEU A 77 -17.75 -13.23 0.46
C LEU A 77 -17.40 -12.13 1.48
N PHE A 78 -17.21 -10.89 1.04
CA PHE A 78 -17.02 -9.74 1.91
C PHE A 78 -18.23 -9.52 2.85
N LEU A 79 -19.46 -9.60 2.35
CA LEU A 79 -20.66 -9.56 3.20
C LEU A 79 -20.70 -10.74 4.18
N GLY A 80 -20.22 -11.91 3.77
CA GLY A 80 -20.02 -13.07 4.63
C GLY A 80 -19.06 -12.79 5.80
N PHE A 81 -17.95 -12.10 5.55
CA PHE A 81 -17.02 -11.66 6.60
C PHE A 81 -17.68 -10.71 7.59
N LEU A 82 -18.42 -9.70 7.09
CA LEU A 82 -19.15 -8.78 7.96
C LEU A 82 -20.21 -9.50 8.79
N ALA A 83 -20.92 -10.46 8.22
CA ALA A 83 -21.90 -11.28 8.93
C ALA A 83 -21.22 -12.12 10.02
N ALA A 84 -20.17 -12.87 9.68
CA ALA A 84 -19.41 -13.68 10.63
C ALA A 84 -18.88 -12.85 11.80
N ALA A 85 -18.25 -11.71 11.50
CA ALA A 85 -17.78 -10.76 12.50
C ALA A 85 -18.93 -10.23 13.36
N PHE A 86 -20.00 -9.75 12.76
CA PHE A 86 -21.15 -9.24 13.51
C PHE A 86 -21.76 -10.31 14.43
N GLY A 87 -21.90 -11.55 13.96
CA GLY A 87 -22.37 -12.69 14.75
C GLY A 87 -21.52 -12.93 15.99
N LEU A 88 -20.22 -13.16 15.79
CA LEU A 88 -19.25 -13.41 16.87
C LEU A 88 -19.20 -12.25 17.87
N GLY A 89 -19.04 -11.03 17.36
CA GLY A 89 -18.85 -9.88 18.20
C GLY A 89 -20.13 -9.41 18.90
N SER A 90 -21.32 -9.58 18.31
CA SER A 90 -22.57 -9.23 18.98
C SER A 90 -22.88 -10.16 20.16
N VAL A 91 -22.51 -11.45 20.07
CA VAL A 91 -22.59 -12.39 21.19
C VAL A 91 -21.60 -12.00 22.28
N CYS A 92 -20.34 -11.74 21.91
CA CYS A 92 -19.32 -11.29 22.84
C CYS A 92 -19.74 -9.99 23.57
N LEU A 93 -20.22 -9.01 22.81
CA LEU A 93 -20.69 -7.73 23.33
C LEU A 93 -21.87 -7.90 24.30
N ALA A 94 -22.87 -8.69 23.93
CA ALA A 94 -24.05 -8.94 24.77
C ALA A 94 -23.71 -9.72 26.05
N ARG A 95 -22.81 -10.71 25.97
CA ARG A 95 -22.47 -11.60 27.08
C ARG A 95 -21.53 -10.95 28.09
N PHE A 96 -20.47 -10.30 27.61
CA PHE A 96 -19.39 -9.83 28.49
C PHE A 96 -19.50 -8.36 28.85
N PHE A 97 -20.21 -7.57 28.03
CA PHE A 97 -20.37 -6.12 28.21
C PHE A 97 -21.85 -5.71 28.18
N PRO A 98 -22.70 -6.23 29.10
CA PRO A 98 -24.12 -5.91 29.11
C PRO A 98 -24.32 -4.44 29.51
N ALA A 99 -24.55 -3.57 28.53
CA ALA A 99 -24.90 -2.18 28.74
C ALA A 99 -25.80 -1.69 27.59
N PRO A 100 -26.83 -0.89 27.86
CA PRO A 100 -27.63 -0.27 26.81
C PRO A 100 -26.77 0.70 26.01
N ARG A 101 -26.81 0.59 24.68
CA ARG A 101 -25.99 1.40 23.76
C ARG A 101 -26.80 1.87 22.56
N PRO A 102 -26.43 3.01 21.95
CA PRO A 102 -26.96 3.40 20.66
C PRO A 102 -26.67 2.33 19.60
N ARG A 103 -27.63 2.13 18.68
CA ARG A 103 -27.57 1.11 17.61
C ARG A 103 -26.27 1.12 16.82
N LEU A 104 -25.79 2.32 16.50
CA LEU A 104 -24.56 2.50 15.74
C LEU A 104 -23.33 2.03 16.53
N GLU A 105 -23.28 2.31 17.83
CA GLU A 105 -22.20 1.83 18.70
C GLU A 105 -22.27 0.31 18.86
N THR A 106 -23.48 -0.26 18.98
CA THR A 106 -23.67 -1.72 18.98
C THR A 106 -23.11 -2.35 17.71
N LEU A 107 -23.38 -1.77 16.54
CA LEU A 107 -22.83 -2.24 15.27
C LEU A 107 -21.30 -2.15 15.24
N ILE A 108 -20.73 -0.98 15.57
CA ILE A 108 -19.28 -0.72 15.54
C ILE A 108 -18.56 -1.68 16.49
N PHE A 109 -19.00 -1.78 17.75
CA PHE A 109 -18.34 -2.66 18.72
C PHE A 109 -18.53 -4.14 18.40
N SER A 110 -19.67 -4.54 17.85
CA SER A 110 -19.87 -5.93 17.41
C SER A 110 -18.93 -6.26 16.25
N LEU A 111 -18.84 -5.41 15.23
CA LEU A 111 -17.92 -5.65 14.12
C LEU A 111 -16.46 -5.63 14.57
N ALA A 112 -16.06 -4.69 15.43
CA ALA A 112 -14.69 -4.61 15.92
C ALA A 112 -14.29 -5.84 16.75
N LEU A 113 -15.11 -6.24 17.73
CA LEU A 113 -14.84 -7.47 18.51
C LEU A 113 -14.86 -8.72 17.62
N GLY A 114 -15.78 -8.77 16.65
CA GLY A 114 -15.94 -9.89 15.74
C GLY A 114 -14.75 -10.06 14.78
N LEU A 115 -14.30 -8.98 14.17
CA LEU A 115 -13.14 -8.97 13.26
C LEU A 115 -11.87 -9.31 14.03
N ALA A 116 -11.69 -8.78 15.24
CA ALA A 116 -10.57 -9.14 16.12
C ALA A 116 -10.61 -10.64 16.49
N GLY A 117 -11.79 -11.16 16.85
CA GLY A 117 -11.98 -12.58 17.14
C GLY A 117 -11.71 -13.48 15.93
N LEU A 118 -12.14 -13.08 14.73
CA LEU A 118 -11.87 -13.81 13.50
C LEU A 118 -10.37 -13.80 13.14
N ALA A 119 -9.69 -12.68 13.32
CA ALA A 119 -8.24 -12.58 13.15
C ALA A 119 -7.48 -13.52 14.10
N LEU A 120 -7.87 -13.57 15.38
CA LEU A 120 -7.29 -14.48 16.36
C LEU A 120 -7.58 -15.95 16.06
N LEU A 121 -8.78 -16.26 15.54
CA LEU A 121 -9.13 -17.62 15.10
C LEU A 121 -8.23 -18.06 13.93
N ILE A 122 -8.04 -17.21 12.92
CA ILE A 122 -7.17 -17.51 11.77
C ILE A 122 -5.73 -17.65 12.22
N PHE A 123 -5.27 -16.81 13.14
CA PHE A 123 -3.95 -16.96 13.74
C PHE A 123 -3.79 -18.30 14.46
N LEU A 124 -4.78 -18.70 15.28
CA LEU A 124 -4.74 -19.98 15.99
C LEU A 124 -4.70 -21.15 15.01
N LEU A 125 -5.51 -21.14 13.96
CA LEU A 125 -5.43 -22.11 12.87
C LEU A 125 -4.02 -22.10 12.24
N GLY A 126 -3.43 -20.92 12.06
CA GLY A 126 -2.06 -20.70 11.63
C GLY A 126 -1.01 -21.43 12.46
N ILE A 127 -1.06 -21.27 13.77
CA ILE A 127 -0.13 -21.92 14.71
C ILE A 127 -0.38 -23.44 14.76
N LEU A 128 -1.63 -23.88 14.58
CA LEU A 128 -2.01 -25.29 14.57
C LEU A 128 -1.88 -25.98 13.21
N HIS A 129 -1.18 -25.38 12.24
CA HIS A 129 -0.96 -25.93 10.89
C HIS A 129 -2.25 -26.19 10.08
N GLY A 130 -3.30 -25.40 10.33
CA GLY A 130 -4.62 -25.53 9.74
C GLY A 130 -4.95 -24.51 8.64
N LEU A 131 -3.96 -23.85 8.01
CA LEU A 131 -4.20 -22.85 6.96
C LEU A 131 -4.44 -23.48 5.59
N HIS A 132 -5.54 -24.22 5.46
CA HIS A 132 -5.94 -24.81 4.19
C HIS A 132 -7.45 -24.67 3.96
N ALA A 133 -7.82 -24.52 2.69
CA ALA A 133 -9.18 -24.20 2.27
C ALA A 133 -10.21 -25.23 2.76
N GLY A 134 -9.84 -26.52 2.79
CA GLY A 134 -10.71 -27.61 3.22
C GLY A 134 -11.20 -27.50 4.68
N LEU A 135 -10.44 -26.84 5.56
CA LEU A 135 -10.85 -26.58 6.95
C LEU A 135 -11.52 -25.21 7.09
N PHE A 136 -10.95 -24.19 6.44
CA PHE A 136 -11.40 -22.83 6.65
C PHE A 136 -12.74 -22.52 5.99
N ILE A 137 -13.02 -23.05 4.78
CA ILE A 137 -14.27 -22.77 4.07
C ILE A 137 -15.50 -23.22 4.87
N PRO A 138 -15.60 -24.48 5.37
CA PRO A 138 -16.77 -24.91 6.15
C PRO A 138 -16.95 -24.09 7.44
N LEU A 139 -15.85 -23.84 8.15
CA LEU A 139 -15.86 -23.05 9.38
C LEU A 139 -16.35 -21.62 9.12
N PHE A 140 -15.83 -20.96 8.08
CA PHE A 140 -16.26 -19.63 7.68
C PHE A 140 -17.73 -19.61 7.26
N SER A 141 -18.19 -20.58 6.47
CA SER A 141 -19.59 -20.68 6.05
C SER A 141 -20.54 -20.81 7.24
N LEU A 142 -20.19 -21.62 8.25
CA LEU A 142 -20.97 -21.74 9.48
C LEU A 142 -21.02 -20.43 10.27
N LEU A 143 -19.88 -19.76 10.42
CA LEU A 143 -19.80 -18.47 11.11
C LEU A 143 -20.59 -17.37 10.38
N ALA A 144 -20.50 -17.33 9.04
CA ALA A 144 -21.25 -16.39 8.22
C ALA A 144 -22.76 -16.65 8.32
N ALA A 145 -23.20 -17.91 8.23
CA ALA A 145 -24.60 -18.30 8.38
C ALA A 145 -25.14 -17.94 9.78
N PHE A 146 -24.38 -18.26 10.84
CA PHE A 146 -24.69 -17.86 12.20
C PHE A 146 -24.82 -16.33 12.32
N GLY A 147 -23.88 -15.60 11.73
CA GLY A 147 -23.89 -14.15 11.65
C GLY A 147 -25.13 -13.57 10.99
N LEU A 148 -25.57 -14.14 9.86
CA LEU A 148 -26.80 -13.76 9.16
C LEU A 148 -28.04 -14.01 10.02
N VAL A 149 -28.13 -15.18 10.67
CA VAL A 149 -29.21 -15.48 11.61
C VAL A 149 -29.23 -14.47 12.75
N ARG A 150 -28.06 -14.12 13.29
CA ARG A 150 -27.95 -13.15 14.37
C ARG A 150 -28.34 -11.74 13.94
N ALA A 151 -27.89 -11.30 12.77
CA ALA A 151 -28.29 -10.03 12.18
C ALA A 151 -29.80 -9.98 11.94
N TRP A 152 -30.41 -11.07 11.47
CA TRP A 152 -31.86 -11.19 11.30
C TRP A 152 -32.59 -11.08 12.65
N GLN A 153 -32.14 -11.79 13.68
CA GLN A 153 -32.73 -11.69 15.03
C GLN A 153 -32.71 -10.25 15.56
N LEU A 154 -31.58 -9.56 15.40
CA LEU A 154 -31.37 -8.20 15.87
C LEU A 154 -31.86 -7.13 14.87
N ARG A 155 -32.46 -7.50 13.73
CA ARG A 155 -32.82 -6.56 12.67
C ARG A 155 -33.75 -5.46 13.14
N ARG A 156 -34.67 -5.71 14.08
CA ARG A 156 -35.56 -4.69 14.63
C ARG A 156 -34.84 -3.72 15.57
N GLU A 157 -33.82 -4.21 16.25
CA GLU A 157 -32.96 -3.41 17.13
C GLU A 157 -31.98 -2.57 16.31
N LEU A 158 -31.47 -3.09 15.20
CA LEU A 158 -30.52 -2.41 14.31
C LEU A 158 -31.20 -1.51 13.28
N ALA A 159 -32.37 -1.90 12.77
CA ALA A 159 -33.06 -1.19 11.70
C ALA A 159 -33.36 0.24 12.13
N PRO A 160 -32.97 1.25 11.34
CA PRO A 160 -33.31 2.64 11.61
C PRO A 160 -34.84 2.74 11.78
N ARG A 161 -35.30 3.45 12.82
CA ARG A 161 -36.76 3.70 12.94
C ARG A 161 -37.21 4.43 11.67
N ALA A 162 -38.36 4.07 11.11
CA ALA A 162 -38.95 4.79 9.98
C ALA A 162 -39.02 6.30 10.34
N GLY A 163 -38.53 7.16 9.45
CA GLY A 163 -38.38 8.60 9.71
C GLY A 163 -37.14 9.02 10.51
N TRP A 164 -36.19 8.14 10.86
CA TRP A 164 -34.98 8.55 11.58
C TRP A 164 -33.91 9.18 10.68
N TRP A 165 -33.87 8.77 9.41
CA TRP A 165 -33.10 9.46 8.36
C TRP A 165 -33.80 10.74 7.90
N TRP A 166 -35.14 10.72 7.85
CA TRP A 166 -36.01 11.65 7.12
C TRP A 166 -36.90 12.57 7.99
N GLY A 167 -36.90 12.40 9.31
CA GLY A 167 -37.81 13.10 10.24
C GLY A 167 -37.53 14.60 10.39
N VAL A 168 -36.45 15.05 9.76
CA VAL A 168 -36.19 16.45 9.41
C VAL A 168 -35.78 16.42 7.95
N LYS A 169 -36.39 17.25 7.09
CA LYS A 169 -35.93 17.39 5.70
C LYS A 169 -34.43 17.75 5.74
N PRO A 170 -33.54 16.92 5.17
CA PRO A 170 -32.11 17.17 5.25
C PRO A 170 -31.79 18.52 4.64
N ALA A 171 -30.95 19.30 5.32
CA ALA A 171 -30.50 20.57 4.77
C ALA A 171 -29.76 20.33 3.44
N LEU A 172 -29.64 21.35 2.59
CA LEU A 172 -28.86 21.23 1.36
C LEU A 172 -27.42 20.74 1.65
N THR A 173 -26.81 21.25 2.73
CA THR A 173 -25.48 20.80 3.19
C THR A 173 -25.44 19.32 3.55
N ASP A 174 -26.48 18.80 4.20
CA ASP A 174 -26.57 17.37 4.57
C ASP A 174 -26.67 16.50 3.31
N ARG A 175 -27.43 16.95 2.30
CA ARG A 175 -27.54 16.25 1.01
C ARG A 175 -26.21 16.26 0.27
N VAL A 176 -25.54 17.41 0.21
CA VAL A 176 -24.22 17.53 -0.43
C VAL A 176 -23.18 16.64 0.25
N LEU A 177 -23.08 16.66 1.59
CA LEU A 177 -22.17 15.78 2.33
C LEU A 177 -22.49 14.30 2.13
N GLY A 178 -23.79 13.96 2.13
CA GLY A 178 -24.25 12.61 1.79
C GLY A 178 -23.81 12.18 0.40
N SER A 179 -23.99 13.04 -0.61
CA SER A 179 -23.53 12.78 -1.98
C SER A 179 -22.01 12.64 -2.06
N VAL A 180 -21.24 13.50 -1.38
CA VAL A 180 -19.76 13.40 -1.33
C VAL A 180 -19.34 12.05 -0.75
N LEU A 181 -19.92 11.64 0.38
CA LEU A 181 -19.61 10.35 1.01
C LEU A 181 -20.01 9.17 0.12
N LEU A 182 -21.15 9.23 -0.56
CA LEU A 182 -21.56 8.20 -1.52
C LEU A 182 -20.60 8.12 -2.71
N SER A 183 -20.13 9.26 -3.22
CA SER A 183 -19.13 9.30 -4.30
C SER A 183 -17.79 8.72 -3.87
N VAL A 184 -17.34 9.00 -2.64
CA VAL A 184 -16.13 8.38 -2.06
C VAL A 184 -16.30 6.87 -2.00
N ILE A 185 -17.39 6.38 -1.41
CA ILE A 185 -17.66 4.94 -1.29
C ILE A 185 -17.74 4.28 -2.66
N ALA A 186 -18.41 4.91 -3.64
CA ALA A 186 -18.49 4.38 -5.00
C ALA A 186 -17.11 4.30 -5.67
N GLY A 187 -16.28 5.34 -5.50
CA GLY A 187 -14.90 5.35 -5.96
C GLY A 187 -14.05 4.25 -5.30
N GLU A 188 -14.12 4.10 -3.98
CA GLU A 188 -13.39 3.07 -3.24
C GLU A 188 -13.83 1.65 -3.64
N VAL A 189 -15.13 1.41 -3.86
CA VAL A 189 -15.65 0.11 -4.34
C VAL A 189 -15.15 -0.19 -5.75
N LEU A 190 -15.14 0.81 -6.63
CA LEU A 190 -14.56 0.67 -7.97
C LEU A 190 -13.08 0.31 -7.89
N MET A 191 -12.34 0.99 -7.02
CA MET A 191 -10.92 0.71 -6.75
C MET A 191 -10.69 -0.68 -6.15
N ALA A 192 -11.58 -1.17 -5.28
CA ALA A 192 -11.48 -2.49 -4.66
C ALA A 192 -11.49 -3.63 -5.68
N GLY A 193 -12.15 -3.43 -6.82
CA GLY A 193 -12.22 -4.41 -7.91
C GLY A 193 -10.90 -4.64 -8.66
N LEU A 194 -9.95 -3.73 -8.55
CA LEU A 194 -8.67 -3.86 -9.25
C LEU A 194 -7.82 -5.01 -8.69
N PRO A 195 -7.00 -5.67 -9.54
CA PRO A 195 -5.89 -6.49 -9.07
C PRO A 195 -4.95 -5.68 -8.16
N GLU A 196 -4.36 -6.32 -7.15
CA GLU A 196 -3.44 -5.65 -6.25
C GLU A 196 -2.08 -5.41 -6.92
N MET A 197 -1.62 -4.16 -6.86
CA MET A 197 -0.36 -3.74 -7.50
C MET A 197 0.51 -2.94 -6.54
N PHE A 198 -0.02 -2.60 -5.36
CA PHE A 198 0.70 -1.82 -4.39
C PHE A 198 1.90 -2.60 -3.86
N PHE A 199 3.07 -1.98 -3.96
CA PHE A 199 4.35 -2.65 -3.67
C PHE A 199 4.38 -3.28 -2.27
N ASP A 200 4.13 -2.49 -1.22
CA ASP A 200 4.11 -2.96 0.18
C ASP A 200 3.09 -4.10 0.38
N ALA A 201 1.95 -4.05 -0.31
CA ALA A 201 0.94 -5.11 -0.24
C ALA A 201 1.47 -6.44 -0.81
N LEU A 202 2.12 -6.38 -1.98
CA LEU A 202 2.69 -7.56 -2.63
C LEU A 202 3.93 -8.13 -1.90
N VAL A 203 4.61 -7.31 -1.09
CA VAL A 203 5.73 -7.76 -0.25
C VAL A 203 5.23 -8.43 1.01
N TYR A 204 4.46 -7.74 1.86
CA TYR A 204 4.17 -8.25 3.21
C TYR A 204 2.70 -8.29 3.62
N HIS A 205 1.82 -7.40 3.15
CA HIS A 205 0.41 -7.50 3.57
C HIS A 205 -0.33 -8.69 2.95
N LEU A 206 0.00 -9.04 1.70
CA LEU A 206 -0.48 -10.23 1.01
C LEU A 206 0.65 -11.24 0.78
N GLY A 207 1.89 -10.76 0.59
CA GLY A 207 3.05 -11.62 0.33
C GLY A 207 3.45 -12.52 1.51
N VAL A 208 3.35 -12.06 2.75
CA VAL A 208 3.59 -12.91 3.94
C VAL A 208 2.46 -13.91 4.14
N PRO A 209 1.17 -13.50 4.15
CA PRO A 209 0.06 -14.46 4.15
C PRO A 209 0.16 -15.52 3.06
N ALA A 210 0.46 -15.15 1.81
CA ALA A 210 0.61 -16.09 0.70
C ALA A 210 1.69 -17.15 0.99
N GLN A 211 2.84 -16.74 1.55
CA GLN A 211 3.90 -17.66 1.95
C GLN A 211 3.47 -18.59 3.10
N TRP A 212 2.72 -18.10 4.09
CA TRP A 212 2.16 -18.96 5.15
C TRP A 212 1.13 -19.96 4.60
N LEU A 213 0.30 -19.54 3.65
CA LEU A 213 -0.67 -20.43 2.98
C LEU A 213 0.03 -21.54 2.18
N GLN A 214 1.13 -21.25 1.51
CA GLN A 214 1.94 -22.28 0.81
C GLN A 214 2.52 -23.33 1.76
N GLN A 215 2.71 -22.96 3.03
CA GLN A 215 3.22 -23.85 4.08
C GLN A 215 2.11 -24.46 4.94
N GLY A 216 0.86 -24.01 4.80
CA GLY A 216 -0.27 -24.43 5.63
C GLY A 216 -0.20 -23.95 7.09
N ALA A 217 0.77 -23.09 7.43
CA ALA A 217 1.06 -22.68 8.81
C ALA A 217 1.72 -21.30 8.90
N ILE A 218 1.57 -20.65 10.06
CA ILE A 218 2.36 -19.46 10.40
C ILE A 218 3.75 -19.93 10.84
N VAL A 219 4.74 -19.67 9.99
CA VAL A 219 6.14 -20.04 10.20
C VAL A 219 7.05 -18.81 10.25
N PRO A 220 8.25 -18.90 10.83
CA PRO A 220 9.22 -17.81 10.74
C PRO A 220 9.65 -17.56 9.28
N LEU A 221 9.72 -16.28 8.89
CA LEU A 221 10.27 -15.83 7.61
C LEU A 221 11.44 -14.85 7.88
N PRO A 222 12.67 -15.37 8.13
CA PRO A 222 13.79 -14.56 8.61
C PRO A 222 14.24 -13.45 7.65
N SER A 223 14.05 -13.65 6.35
CA SER A 223 14.41 -12.69 5.31
C SER A 223 13.30 -11.67 4.99
N VAL A 224 12.23 -11.67 5.79
CA VAL A 224 11.10 -10.75 5.62
C VAL A 224 10.85 -10.02 6.93
N PHE A 225 11.52 -8.88 7.12
CA PHE A 225 11.47 -8.03 8.30
C PHE A 225 10.05 -7.83 8.85
N PHE A 226 9.13 -7.53 7.93
CA PHE A 226 7.74 -7.22 8.27
C PHE A 226 6.94 -8.41 8.80
N SER A 227 7.37 -9.65 8.53
CA SER A 227 6.65 -10.87 8.95
C SER A 227 6.49 -11.01 10.46
N ASN A 228 7.28 -10.28 11.25
CA ASN A 228 7.27 -10.30 12.72
C ASN A 228 6.71 -8.99 13.33
N LEU A 229 6.19 -8.09 12.50
CA LEU A 229 5.33 -7.01 13.00
C LEU A 229 3.94 -7.57 13.35
N PRO A 230 3.14 -6.82 14.14
CA PRO A 230 1.73 -7.10 14.34
C PRO A 230 0.99 -7.29 13.01
N MET A 231 0.27 -8.41 12.87
CA MET A 231 -0.32 -8.88 11.60
C MET A 231 -1.85 -9.04 11.68
N GLY A 232 -2.52 -8.19 12.46
CA GLY A 232 -3.93 -8.34 12.81
C GLY A 232 -4.89 -8.24 11.62
N VAL A 233 -4.68 -7.27 10.72
CA VAL A 233 -5.49 -7.16 9.49
C VAL A 233 -5.08 -8.24 8.49
N GLU A 234 -3.79 -8.57 8.43
CA GLU A 234 -3.24 -9.61 7.56
C GLU A 234 -3.78 -11.00 7.89
N MET A 235 -4.19 -11.27 9.14
CA MET A 235 -4.95 -12.49 9.45
C MET A 235 -6.29 -12.52 8.73
N LEU A 236 -7.00 -11.39 8.61
CA LEU A 236 -8.23 -11.30 7.82
C LEU A 236 -7.94 -11.52 6.33
N TYR A 237 -6.83 -10.96 5.82
CA TYR A 237 -6.38 -11.22 4.45
C TYR A 237 -6.00 -12.67 4.22
N THR A 238 -5.38 -13.33 5.19
CA THR A 238 -5.07 -14.77 5.14
C THR A 238 -6.36 -15.58 4.96
N GLY A 239 -7.41 -15.27 5.71
CA GLY A 239 -8.74 -15.87 5.51
C GLY A 239 -9.35 -15.55 4.15
N ALA A 240 -9.20 -14.32 3.66
CA ALA A 240 -9.70 -13.92 2.35
C ALA A 240 -9.00 -14.65 1.19
N LEU A 241 -7.68 -14.82 1.27
CA LEU A 241 -6.88 -15.55 0.30
C LEU A 241 -7.21 -17.06 0.32
N LEU A 242 -7.62 -17.63 1.45
CA LEU A 242 -8.15 -19.00 1.53
C LEU A 242 -9.50 -19.17 0.83
N LEU A 243 -10.31 -18.12 0.76
CA LEU A 243 -11.66 -18.15 0.17
C LEU A 243 -11.67 -17.76 -1.32
N SER A 244 -10.80 -16.83 -1.71
CA SER A 244 -10.78 -16.26 -3.05
C SER A 244 -9.39 -15.75 -3.46
N ASN A 245 -9.15 -14.43 -3.43
CA ASN A 245 -7.94 -13.80 -3.98
C ASN A 245 -7.75 -12.37 -3.43
N GLU A 246 -6.80 -11.61 -4.00
CA GLU A 246 -6.48 -10.24 -3.59
C GLU A 246 -7.66 -9.27 -3.67
N VAL A 247 -8.61 -9.49 -4.59
CA VAL A 247 -9.78 -8.61 -4.75
C VAL A 247 -10.67 -8.68 -3.50
N LEU A 248 -10.82 -9.86 -2.89
CA LEU A 248 -11.51 -9.99 -1.60
C LEU A 248 -10.78 -9.26 -0.47
N CYS A 249 -9.45 -9.28 -0.47
CA CYS A 249 -8.64 -8.54 0.50
C CYS A 249 -8.87 -7.03 0.37
N ARG A 250 -8.95 -6.53 -0.87
CA ARG A 250 -9.25 -5.12 -1.16
C ARG A 250 -10.66 -4.73 -0.72
N PHE A 251 -11.67 -5.56 -0.98
CA PHE A 251 -13.03 -5.33 -0.46
C PHE A 251 -13.07 -5.28 1.06
N LEU A 252 -12.36 -6.18 1.75
CA LEU A 252 -12.24 -6.14 3.20
C LEU A 252 -11.59 -4.85 3.68
N HIS A 253 -10.52 -4.41 3.01
CA HIS A 253 -9.81 -3.18 3.37
C HIS A 253 -10.66 -1.93 3.19
N VAL A 254 -11.34 -1.79 2.04
CA VAL A 254 -12.29 -0.70 1.80
C VAL A 254 -13.44 -0.75 2.82
N GLY A 255 -13.93 -1.94 3.14
CA GLY A 255 -14.91 -2.14 4.20
C GLY A 255 -14.44 -1.64 5.57
N LEU A 256 -13.19 -1.92 5.95
CA LEU A 256 -12.57 -1.39 7.17
C LEU A 256 -12.45 0.14 7.12
N GLY A 257 -12.09 0.73 5.98
CA GLY A 257 -12.10 2.18 5.77
C GLY A 257 -13.48 2.79 5.96
N ALA A 258 -14.51 2.22 5.35
CA ALA A 258 -15.90 2.65 5.52
C ALA A 258 -16.34 2.55 7.00
N LEU A 259 -15.93 1.50 7.71
CA LEU A 259 -16.21 1.37 9.15
C LEU A 259 -15.46 2.41 10.00
N ALA A 260 -14.25 2.81 9.63
CA ALA A 260 -13.54 3.90 10.29
C ALA A 260 -14.23 5.26 10.07
N VAL A 261 -14.68 5.56 8.85
CA VAL A 261 -15.49 6.76 8.54
C VAL A 261 -16.81 6.74 9.32
N LEU A 262 -17.47 5.59 9.40
CA LEU A 262 -18.67 5.39 10.21
C LEU A 262 -18.39 5.59 11.71
N THR A 263 -17.21 5.22 12.17
CA THR A 263 -16.77 5.43 13.56
C THR A 263 -16.49 6.90 13.85
N ALA A 264 -15.91 7.65 12.91
CA ALA A 264 -15.79 9.10 13.01
C ALA A 264 -17.18 9.77 13.07
N PHE A 265 -18.13 9.32 12.25
CA PHE A 265 -19.52 9.77 12.34
C PHE A 265 -20.12 9.47 13.72
N ALA A 266 -19.90 8.27 14.27
CA ALA A 266 -20.40 7.87 15.57
C ALA A 266 -19.83 8.73 16.70
N LEU A 267 -18.52 8.96 16.72
CA LEU A 267 -17.83 9.83 17.67
C LEU A 267 -18.37 11.27 17.62
N GLY A 268 -18.41 11.87 16.43
CA GLY A 268 -18.94 13.22 16.23
C GLY A 268 -20.40 13.32 16.66
N ARG A 269 -21.23 12.35 16.27
CA ARG A 269 -22.64 12.29 16.64
C ARG A 269 -22.85 12.15 18.14
N ARG A 270 -22.08 11.29 18.81
CA ARG A 270 -22.25 10.94 20.22
C ARG A 270 -21.99 12.13 21.14
N TRP A 271 -20.97 12.93 20.83
CA TRP A 271 -20.47 13.97 21.71
C TRP A 271 -20.80 15.39 21.25
N PHE A 272 -20.98 15.61 19.95
CA PHE A 272 -21.16 16.95 19.36
C PHE A 272 -22.42 17.07 18.47
N GLY A 273 -23.23 16.01 18.40
CA GLY A 273 -24.49 16.00 17.67
C GLY A 273 -24.38 15.55 16.20
N ARG A 274 -25.53 15.27 15.58
CA ARG A 274 -25.63 14.60 14.26
C ARG A 274 -24.82 15.29 13.16
N ARG A 275 -24.79 16.62 13.14
CA ARG A 275 -24.10 17.39 12.10
C ARG A 275 -22.59 17.33 12.22
N ALA A 276 -22.06 17.38 13.45
CA ALA A 276 -20.64 17.12 13.69
C ALA A 276 -20.22 15.73 13.20
N GLY A 277 -21.08 14.73 13.35
CA GLY A 277 -20.87 13.40 12.77
C GLY A 277 -20.72 13.41 11.25
N PHE A 278 -21.61 14.10 10.52
CA PHE A 278 -21.51 14.20 9.05
C PHE A 278 -20.25 14.93 8.60
N TRP A 279 -19.90 16.03 9.27
CA TRP A 279 -18.65 16.74 8.99
C TRP A 279 -17.43 15.87 9.27
N ALA A 280 -17.40 15.15 10.40
CA ALA A 280 -16.29 14.26 10.74
C ALA A 280 -16.09 13.16 9.68
N ALA A 281 -17.18 12.53 9.24
CA ALA A 281 -17.13 11.52 8.19
C ALA A 281 -16.71 12.11 6.84
N GLY A 282 -17.31 13.23 6.44
CA GLY A 282 -17.02 13.90 5.17
C GLY A 282 -15.56 14.36 5.09
N ILE A 283 -15.04 14.93 6.18
CA ILE A 283 -13.63 15.34 6.26
C ILE A 283 -12.73 14.10 6.18
N LEU A 284 -12.91 13.09 7.05
CA LEU A 284 -12.03 11.92 7.08
C LEU A 284 -11.99 11.18 5.74
N GLY A 285 -13.16 10.91 5.15
CA GLY A 285 -13.28 10.17 3.90
C GLY A 285 -12.80 10.92 2.65
N THR A 286 -12.53 12.23 2.75
CA THR A 286 -12.05 13.03 1.60
C THR A 286 -10.63 13.56 1.76
N ILE A 287 -9.93 13.19 2.84
CA ILE A 287 -8.48 13.42 2.92
C ILE A 287 -7.83 12.68 1.74
N PRO A 288 -7.05 13.33 0.86
CA PRO A 288 -6.42 12.65 -0.28
C PRO A 288 -5.58 11.44 0.14
N LEU A 289 -4.78 11.58 1.21
CA LEU A 289 -4.06 10.48 1.84
C LEU A 289 -4.97 9.32 2.27
N TRP A 290 -6.18 9.60 2.77
CA TRP A 290 -7.16 8.58 3.13
C TRP A 290 -7.61 7.79 1.91
N ILE A 291 -8.06 8.49 0.86
CA ILE A 291 -8.59 7.87 -0.36
C ILE A 291 -7.55 6.94 -0.98
N LEU A 292 -6.28 7.38 -1.05
CA LEU A 292 -5.19 6.57 -1.59
C LEU A 292 -4.92 5.32 -0.74
N ASN A 293 -4.88 5.44 0.59
CA ASN A 293 -4.61 4.31 1.49
C ASN A 293 -5.81 3.36 1.64
N ALA A 294 -7.03 3.84 1.47
CA ALA A 294 -8.23 3.01 1.45
C ALA A 294 -8.32 2.17 0.16
N SER A 295 -7.66 2.61 -0.91
CA SER A 295 -7.70 2.00 -2.24
C SER A 295 -6.66 0.90 -2.48
N VAL A 296 -5.85 0.51 -1.50
CA VAL A 296 -4.79 -0.52 -1.61
C VAL A 296 -4.78 -1.42 -0.39
N SER A 297 -4.40 -2.70 -0.51
CA SER A 297 -4.41 -3.67 0.60
C SER A 297 -3.28 -3.44 1.63
N GLY A 298 -3.36 -2.31 2.34
CA GLY A 298 -2.47 -1.97 3.46
C GLY A 298 -3.06 -2.39 4.81
N VAL A 299 -2.65 -1.72 5.89
CA VAL A 299 -3.29 -1.89 7.21
C VAL A 299 -3.80 -0.59 7.83
N ASP A 300 -3.48 0.54 7.19
CA ASP A 300 -3.64 1.87 7.78
C ASP A 300 -5.11 2.16 8.16
N VAL A 301 -6.06 2.03 7.23
CA VAL A 301 -7.47 2.31 7.54
C VAL A 301 -8.10 1.27 8.49
N GLY A 302 -7.64 0.01 8.44
CA GLY A 302 -8.01 -1.01 9.42
C GLY A 302 -7.56 -0.65 10.83
N SER A 303 -6.31 -0.21 10.97
CA SER A 303 -5.78 0.26 12.25
C SER A 303 -6.54 1.49 12.78
N VAL A 304 -6.99 2.39 11.89
CA VAL A 304 -7.82 3.55 12.25
C VAL A 304 -9.21 3.13 12.71
N PHE A 305 -9.83 2.13 12.09
CA PHE A 305 -11.11 1.58 12.55
C PHE A 305 -11.02 1.06 13.97
N PHE A 306 -10.05 0.18 14.26
CA PHE A 306 -9.86 -0.37 15.60
C PHE A 306 -9.50 0.72 16.62
N ALA A 307 -8.61 1.66 16.25
CA ALA A 307 -8.26 2.78 17.12
C ALA A 307 -9.44 3.71 17.39
N GLY A 308 -10.27 4.00 16.39
CA GLY A 308 -11.50 4.79 16.54
C GLY A 308 -12.52 4.09 17.44
N ALA A 309 -12.69 2.77 17.29
CA ALA A 309 -13.57 1.98 18.15
C ALA A 309 -13.05 1.95 19.59
N ALA A 310 -11.74 1.79 19.79
CA ALA A 310 -11.10 1.87 21.10
C ALA A 310 -11.29 3.26 21.74
N LEU A 311 -11.08 4.35 20.99
CA LEU A 311 -11.31 5.71 21.45
C LEU A 311 -12.77 5.95 21.85
N LEU A 312 -13.72 5.48 21.04
CA LEU A 312 -15.15 5.57 21.36
C LEU A 312 -15.49 4.83 22.65
N ALA A 313 -14.93 3.62 22.85
CA ALA A 313 -15.10 2.85 24.09
C ALA A 313 -14.44 3.54 25.30
N LEU A 314 -13.24 4.09 25.14
CA LEU A 314 -12.52 4.85 26.17
C LEU A 314 -13.32 6.07 26.63
N LEU A 315 -13.78 6.90 25.68
CA LEU A 315 -14.59 8.08 25.99
C LEU A 315 -15.93 7.69 26.64
N ASN A 316 -16.56 6.60 26.19
CA ASN A 316 -17.75 6.08 26.86
C ASN A 316 -17.47 5.61 28.29
N ALA A 317 -16.31 5.00 28.56
CA ALA A 317 -15.93 4.52 29.89
C ALA A 317 -15.56 5.66 30.85
N ALA A 318 -14.90 6.72 30.37
CA ALA A 318 -14.40 7.81 31.21
C ALA A 318 -15.36 9.01 31.30
N CYS A 319 -15.99 9.39 30.19
CA CYS A 319 -16.68 10.67 30.07
C CYS A 319 -18.21 10.55 30.08
N ALA A 320 -18.79 9.36 29.85
CA ALA A 320 -20.24 9.22 29.77
C ALA A 320 -20.89 9.40 31.15
N GLU A 321 -22.02 10.11 31.22
CA GLU A 321 -22.76 10.33 32.47
C GLU A 321 -23.04 9.03 33.25
N LYS A 322 -23.40 7.97 32.54
CA LYS A 322 -23.51 6.62 33.10
C LYS A 322 -22.38 5.77 32.57
N VAL A 323 -21.40 5.51 33.42
CA VAL A 323 -20.23 4.67 33.08
C VAL A 323 -20.71 3.25 32.81
N PRO A 324 -20.49 2.70 31.60
CA PRO A 324 -20.90 1.34 31.29
C PRO A 324 -20.10 0.35 32.13
N PRO A 325 -20.73 -0.69 32.69
CA PRO A 325 -20.01 -1.74 33.40
C PRO A 325 -18.99 -2.39 32.47
N ARG A 326 -17.78 -2.61 32.97
CA ARG A 326 -16.64 -3.17 32.20
C ARG A 326 -16.28 -2.35 30.96
N GLY A 327 -16.57 -1.04 30.94
CA GLY A 327 -16.22 -0.14 29.84
C GLY A 327 -14.71 -0.12 29.53
N PHE A 328 -13.87 -0.09 30.57
CA PHE A 328 -12.41 -0.11 30.40
C PHE A 328 -11.88 -1.46 29.89
N TRP A 329 -12.52 -2.58 30.21
CA TRP A 329 -12.21 -3.87 29.59
C TRP A 329 -12.50 -3.86 28.08
N LEU A 330 -13.67 -3.37 27.66
CA LEU A 330 -14.02 -3.26 26.24
C LEU A 330 -13.04 -2.35 25.50
N ALA A 331 -12.73 -1.18 26.09
CA ALA A 331 -11.71 -0.28 25.56
C ALA A 331 -10.35 -0.96 25.43
N GLY A 332 -9.95 -1.75 26.43
CA GLY A 332 -8.69 -2.50 26.44
C GLY A 332 -8.62 -3.50 25.30
N LEU A 333 -9.63 -4.35 25.15
CA LEU A 333 -9.66 -5.33 24.05
C LEU A 333 -9.52 -4.65 22.69
N LEU A 334 -10.26 -3.57 22.44
CA LEU A 334 -10.22 -2.84 21.17
C LEU A 334 -8.88 -2.11 20.95
N MET A 335 -8.26 -1.62 22.03
CA MET A 335 -6.92 -1.02 22.00
C MET A 335 -5.86 -2.06 21.66
N GLY A 336 -5.95 -3.26 22.24
CA GLY A 336 -5.12 -4.41 21.86
C GLY A 336 -5.30 -4.80 20.40
N SER A 337 -6.54 -4.77 19.88
CA SER A 337 -6.80 -5.01 18.45
C SER A 337 -6.15 -3.96 17.55
N ALA A 338 -6.17 -2.67 17.94
CA ALA A 338 -5.52 -1.62 17.17
C ALA A 338 -4.00 -1.79 17.12
N TRP A 339 -3.39 -2.14 18.26
CA TRP A 339 -1.96 -2.48 18.35
C TRP A 339 -1.60 -3.72 17.54
N ALA A 340 -2.49 -4.71 17.52
CA ALA A 340 -2.36 -5.91 16.71
C ALA A 340 -2.35 -5.62 15.20
N CYS A 341 -2.94 -4.50 14.75
CA CYS A 341 -2.84 -4.03 13.37
C CYS A 341 -1.56 -3.23 13.10
N LYS A 342 -1.20 -2.32 14.01
CA LYS A 342 -0.02 -1.46 13.84
C LYS A 342 0.39 -0.80 15.16
N TYR A 343 1.67 -0.89 15.51
CA TYR A 343 2.22 -0.30 16.74
C TYR A 343 1.97 1.21 16.86
N ASN A 344 2.00 1.95 15.74
CA ASN A 344 1.86 3.40 15.74
C ASN A 344 0.49 3.89 16.26
N THR A 345 -0.54 3.04 16.30
CA THR A 345 -1.82 3.38 16.94
C THR A 345 -1.66 3.65 18.44
N ALA A 346 -0.59 3.17 19.07
CA ALA A 346 -0.23 3.52 20.44
C ALA A 346 0.06 5.03 20.61
N PHE A 347 0.53 5.73 19.57
CA PHE A 347 0.76 7.18 19.61
C PHE A 347 -0.52 7.97 19.86
N LEU A 348 -1.67 7.42 19.46
CA LEU A 348 -2.99 7.98 19.76
C LEU A 348 -3.56 7.42 21.07
N LEU A 349 -3.56 6.09 21.21
CA LEU A 349 -4.35 5.42 22.24
C LEU A 349 -3.73 5.49 23.63
N VAL A 350 -2.40 5.57 23.76
CA VAL A 350 -1.76 5.74 25.07
C VAL A 350 -2.07 7.13 25.65
N PRO A 351 -1.87 8.25 24.93
CA PRO A 351 -2.34 9.55 25.41
C PRO A 351 -3.84 9.58 25.71
N ALA A 352 -4.67 9.02 24.82
CA ALA A 352 -6.12 8.96 25.04
C ALA A 352 -6.49 8.23 26.33
N ALA A 353 -5.84 7.09 26.61
CA ALA A 353 -6.03 6.32 27.83
C ALA A 353 -5.63 7.13 29.07
N VAL A 354 -4.47 7.78 29.06
CA VAL A 354 -3.98 8.61 30.18
C VAL A 354 -4.97 9.74 30.47
N PHE A 355 -5.38 10.50 29.45
CA PHE A 355 -6.32 11.61 29.65
C PHE A 355 -7.72 11.14 30.02
N CYS A 356 -8.17 9.98 29.54
CA CYS A 356 -9.43 9.37 29.97
C CYS A 356 -9.38 8.93 31.44
N LEU A 357 -8.29 8.29 31.89
CA LEU A 357 -8.12 7.89 33.29
C LEU A 357 -8.04 9.11 34.20
N MET A 358 -7.36 10.17 33.78
CA MET A 358 -7.33 11.45 34.49
C MET A 358 -8.73 12.07 34.59
N ALA A 359 -9.48 12.14 33.49
CA ALA A 359 -10.85 12.65 33.50
C ALA A 359 -11.77 11.81 34.41
N TYR A 360 -11.59 10.49 34.40
CA TYR A 360 -12.30 9.56 35.28
C TYR A 360 -11.95 9.79 36.76
N TYR A 361 -10.67 10.00 37.08
CA TYR A 361 -10.22 10.35 38.42
C TYR A 361 -10.82 11.68 38.89
N LEU A 362 -10.72 12.73 38.10
CA LEU A 362 -11.24 14.07 38.46
C LEU A 362 -12.75 14.05 38.73
N ARG A 363 -13.48 13.13 38.11
CA ARG A 363 -14.92 12.97 38.30
C ARG A 363 -15.29 12.21 39.58
N HIS A 364 -14.48 11.23 39.98
CA HIS A 364 -14.79 10.33 41.10
C HIS A 364 -13.97 10.61 42.36
N TRP A 365 -12.87 11.37 42.22
CA TRP A 365 -11.87 11.68 43.24
C TRP A 365 -11.35 10.44 43.98
N ASP A 366 -11.13 9.35 43.25
CA ASP A 366 -10.82 8.03 43.79
C ASP A 366 -9.68 7.36 43.01
N MET A 367 -8.50 7.35 43.61
CA MET A 367 -7.29 6.77 43.02
C MET A 367 -7.38 5.24 42.85
N LYS A 368 -8.09 4.53 43.74
CA LYS A 368 -8.23 3.07 43.64
C LYS A 368 -9.10 2.71 42.43
N LYS A 369 -10.20 3.44 42.21
CA LYS A 369 -11.03 3.26 41.01
C LYS A 369 -10.26 3.58 39.73
N MET A 370 -9.49 4.65 39.71
CA MET A 370 -8.64 4.99 38.56
C MET A 370 -7.60 3.90 38.28
N ALA A 371 -6.88 3.45 39.32
CA ALA A 371 -5.88 2.39 39.17
C ALA A 371 -6.51 1.08 38.65
N TRP A 372 -7.68 0.70 39.19
CA TRP A 372 -8.40 -0.48 38.71
C TRP A 372 -8.86 -0.34 37.26
N ALA A 373 -9.37 0.84 36.86
CA ALA A 373 -9.69 1.13 35.45
C ALA A 373 -8.46 0.98 34.54
N GLY A 374 -7.28 1.44 34.99
CA GLY A 374 -6.00 1.25 34.30
C GLY A 374 -5.62 -0.22 34.15
N VAL A 375 -5.79 -1.03 35.21
CA VAL A 375 -5.55 -2.48 35.16
C VAL A 375 -6.48 -3.17 34.18
N GLN A 376 -7.79 -2.87 34.22
CA GLN A 376 -8.77 -3.45 33.28
C GLN A 376 -8.42 -3.12 31.82
N LEU A 377 -8.02 -1.87 31.57
CA LEU A 377 -7.60 -1.43 30.25
C LEU A 377 -6.34 -2.18 29.79
N GLY A 378 -5.30 -2.23 30.63
CA GLY A 378 -4.04 -2.90 30.32
C GLY A 378 -4.19 -4.40 30.11
N MET A 379 -4.94 -5.09 30.98
CA MET A 379 -5.22 -6.51 30.83
C MET A 379 -6.04 -6.82 29.58
N GLY A 380 -7.04 -5.99 29.26
CA GLY A 380 -7.81 -6.14 28.03
C GLY A 380 -6.93 -5.99 26.79
N ALA A 381 -6.07 -4.97 26.75
CA ALA A 381 -5.15 -4.75 25.63
C ALA A 381 -4.14 -5.90 25.50
N PHE A 382 -3.57 -6.36 26.62
CA PHE A 382 -2.64 -7.47 26.65
C PHE A 382 -3.27 -8.78 26.16
N LEU A 383 -4.53 -9.07 26.51
CA LEU A 383 -5.19 -10.31 26.10
C LEU A 383 -5.21 -10.47 24.58
N ILE A 384 -5.56 -9.42 23.85
CA ILE A 384 -5.64 -9.45 22.38
C ILE A 384 -4.25 -9.33 21.73
N PHE A 385 -3.35 -8.57 22.34
CA PHE A 385 -2.04 -8.28 21.75
C PHE A 385 -0.97 -9.34 22.06
N SER A 386 -1.11 -10.07 23.17
CA SER A 386 -0.14 -11.07 23.63
C SER A 386 0.19 -12.18 22.63
N PRO A 387 -0.71 -12.66 21.75
CA PRO A 387 -0.34 -13.67 20.76
C PRO A 387 0.83 -13.21 19.87
N TRP A 388 0.92 -11.91 19.55
CA TRP A 388 2.01 -11.39 18.69
C TRP A 388 3.31 -11.29 19.49
N LEU A 389 3.22 -10.88 20.75
CA LEU A 389 4.37 -10.88 21.67
C LEU A 389 4.93 -12.29 21.86
N ILE A 390 4.05 -13.28 22.03
CA ILE A 390 4.41 -14.69 22.19
C ILE A 390 5.04 -15.21 20.90
N LYS A 391 4.39 -15.03 19.73
CA LYS A 391 4.96 -15.41 18.43
C LYS A 391 6.36 -14.82 18.26
N ASN A 392 6.52 -13.53 18.53
CA ASN A 392 7.81 -12.86 18.37
C ASN A 392 8.86 -13.37 19.36
N THR A 393 8.48 -13.66 20.60
CA THR A 393 9.39 -14.30 21.57
C THR A 393 9.89 -15.65 21.05
N VAL A 394 9.01 -16.47 20.49
CA VAL A 394 9.37 -17.80 19.95
C VAL A 394 10.22 -17.68 18.68
N PHE A 395 9.81 -16.83 17.73
CA PHE A 395 10.44 -16.74 16.42
C PHE A 395 11.74 -15.93 16.46
N THR A 396 11.68 -14.71 17.00
CA THR A 396 12.78 -13.75 16.94
C THR A 396 13.58 -13.72 18.24
N GLY A 397 13.04 -14.23 19.36
CA GLY A 397 13.63 -14.03 20.69
C GLY A 397 13.32 -12.67 21.32
N ASN A 398 12.73 -11.73 20.56
CA ASN A 398 12.37 -10.40 21.05
C ASN A 398 10.84 -10.22 21.01
N PRO A 399 10.13 -10.15 22.16
CA PRO A 399 8.67 -10.04 22.21
C PRO A 399 8.13 -8.80 21.52
N VAL A 400 8.87 -7.69 21.55
CA VAL A 400 8.47 -6.38 21.03
C VAL A 400 9.25 -6.02 19.77
N TYR A 401 9.62 -7.03 18.98
CA TYR A 401 10.33 -6.87 17.73
C TYR A 401 9.70 -5.75 16.86
N PRO A 402 10.51 -4.83 16.28
CA PRO A 402 11.98 -4.77 16.31
C PRO A 402 12.54 -3.82 17.40
N PHE A 403 11.73 -3.40 18.38
CA PHE A 403 12.13 -2.42 19.38
C PHE A 403 13.06 -3.00 20.44
N PHE A 404 13.77 -2.13 21.16
CA PHE A 404 14.74 -2.49 22.20
C PHE A 404 15.82 -3.49 21.73
N TYR A 405 16.17 -3.44 20.44
CA TYR A 405 17.12 -4.37 19.81
C TYR A 405 18.52 -4.39 20.43
N ARG A 406 18.88 -3.37 21.23
CA ARG A 406 20.13 -3.34 21.99
C ARG A 406 20.04 -4.17 23.29
N GLN A 407 18.89 -4.12 23.96
CA GLN A 407 18.66 -4.80 25.23
C GLN A 407 18.17 -6.24 25.02
N ILE A 408 17.34 -6.45 24.00
CA ILE A 408 16.73 -7.72 23.64
C ILE A 408 17.00 -7.96 22.14
N PRO A 409 18.17 -8.53 21.80
CA PRO A 409 18.53 -8.73 20.41
C PRO A 409 17.59 -9.72 19.71
N SER A 410 17.38 -9.51 18.41
CA SER A 410 16.61 -10.42 17.56
C SER A 410 17.52 -11.47 16.94
N ARG A 411 17.01 -12.69 16.76
CA ARG A 411 17.64 -13.76 15.97
C ARG A 411 17.69 -13.45 14.47
N PHE A 412 16.85 -12.54 13.99
CA PHE A 412 16.68 -12.27 12.54
C PHE A 412 17.31 -10.94 12.09
N VAL A 413 17.53 -10.00 13.00
CA VAL A 413 18.07 -8.67 12.64
C VAL A 413 19.20 -8.31 13.58
N GLU A 414 20.35 -8.01 13.01
CA GLU A 414 21.54 -7.57 13.74
C GLU A 414 21.34 -6.17 14.34
N PRO A 415 21.78 -5.91 15.59
CA PRO A 415 21.63 -4.61 16.22
C PRO A 415 22.24 -3.44 15.45
N ALA A 416 23.39 -3.64 14.78
CA ALA A 416 24.04 -2.61 13.98
C ALA A 416 23.21 -2.21 12.76
N LYS A 417 22.62 -3.20 12.07
CA LYS A 417 21.72 -2.95 10.94
C LYS A 417 20.43 -2.27 11.39
N MET A 418 19.87 -2.68 12.53
CA MET A 418 18.71 -2.02 13.11
C MET A 418 19.02 -0.57 13.51
N GLN A 419 20.23 -0.29 14.01
CA GLN A 419 20.71 1.06 14.30
C GLN A 419 20.76 1.91 13.02
N GLN A 420 21.39 1.40 11.95
CA GLN A 420 21.47 2.08 10.65
C GLN A 420 20.08 2.44 10.11
N GLN A 421 19.13 1.49 10.19
CA GLN A 421 17.73 1.75 9.79
C GLN A 421 17.07 2.84 10.64
N MET A 422 17.22 2.77 11.97
CA MET A 422 16.67 3.77 12.88
C MET A 422 17.26 5.15 12.65
N ASP A 423 18.54 5.25 12.29
CA ASP A 423 19.19 6.52 11.98
C ASP A 423 18.71 7.08 10.64
N GLY A 424 18.57 6.25 9.60
CA GLY A 424 17.94 6.68 8.34
C GLY A 424 16.52 7.21 8.54
N PHE A 425 15.73 6.61 9.45
CA PHE A 425 14.40 7.13 9.79
C PHE A 425 14.40 8.47 10.54
N LYS A 426 15.49 8.87 11.19
CA LYS A 426 15.59 10.18 11.87
C LYS A 426 15.81 11.32 10.88
N GLU A 427 16.38 11.04 9.71
CA GLU A 427 16.63 12.04 8.67
C GLU A 427 15.32 12.54 8.02
N PHE A 428 14.22 11.78 8.12
CA PHE A 428 12.93 12.19 7.59
C PHE A 428 12.18 13.17 8.50
N GLY A 429 12.09 14.42 8.06
CA GLY A 429 11.14 15.41 8.58
C GLY A 429 11.74 16.74 9.03
N HIS A 430 10.85 17.62 9.44
CA HIS A 430 11.12 18.95 9.97
C HIS A 430 11.66 18.87 11.40
N ARG A 431 12.89 19.35 11.65
CA ARG A 431 13.55 19.22 12.96
C ARG A 431 13.73 20.55 13.71
N THR A 432 13.74 21.68 12.99
CA THR A 432 13.85 23.00 13.64
C THR A 432 12.49 23.55 14.07
N PRO A 433 12.40 24.43 15.09
CA PRO A 433 11.13 25.03 15.50
C PRO A 433 10.38 25.74 14.36
N LEU A 434 11.10 26.48 13.51
CA LEU A 434 10.50 27.17 12.36
C LEU A 434 9.93 26.17 11.34
N GLN A 435 10.65 25.08 11.07
CA GLN A 435 10.21 24.00 10.20
C GLN A 435 8.97 23.30 10.76
N ILE A 436 8.92 23.04 12.07
CA ILE A 436 7.77 22.42 12.75
C ILE A 436 6.54 23.34 12.69
N LEU A 437 6.71 24.65 12.86
CA LEU A 437 5.62 25.63 12.73
C LEU A 437 5.06 25.69 11.30
N ARG A 438 5.93 25.51 10.30
CA ARG A 438 5.57 25.48 8.87
C ARG A 438 4.95 24.15 8.44
N LEU A 439 5.05 23.10 9.24
CA LEU A 439 4.65 21.75 8.90
C LEU A 439 3.21 21.60 8.36
N PRO A 440 2.17 22.28 8.92
CA PRO A 440 0.83 22.23 8.34
C PRO A 440 0.77 22.78 6.91
N TRP A 441 1.58 23.79 6.58
CA TRP A 441 1.71 24.33 5.23
C TRP A 441 2.44 23.35 4.30
N ASP A 442 3.55 22.79 4.77
CA ASP A 442 4.37 21.90 3.95
C ASP A 442 3.66 20.57 3.63
N LEU A 443 2.93 20.01 4.59
CA LEU A 443 2.07 18.83 4.38
C LEU A 443 0.89 19.08 3.42
N THR A 444 0.48 20.34 3.25
CA THR A 444 -0.56 20.71 2.30
C THR A 444 -0.01 21.00 0.90
N PHE A 445 1.17 21.62 0.75
CA PHE A 445 1.62 22.12 -0.56
C PHE A 445 2.91 21.51 -1.11
N PHE A 446 3.87 21.12 -0.26
CA PHE A 446 5.24 20.84 -0.68
C PHE A 446 5.63 19.37 -0.68
N TYR A 447 4.84 18.50 -0.04
CA TYR A 447 5.02 17.05 -0.12
C TYR A 447 3.92 16.34 -0.94
N PRO A 448 3.63 16.73 -2.20
CA PRO A 448 2.64 16.06 -3.03
C PRO A 448 3.20 14.77 -3.64
N THR A 449 3.72 13.87 -2.79
CA THR A 449 3.81 12.46 -3.15
C THR A 449 2.52 11.78 -2.70
N SER A 450 2.16 10.66 -3.33
CA SER A 450 0.97 9.86 -2.99
C SER A 450 0.88 9.45 -1.52
N ASN A 451 1.99 9.54 -0.76
CA ASN A 451 2.07 9.11 0.64
C ASN A 451 2.03 10.26 1.67
N SER A 452 1.98 11.52 1.25
CA SER A 452 2.09 12.67 2.19
C SER A 452 1.06 13.79 2.03
N PHE A 453 0.26 13.79 0.96
CA PHE A 453 -0.70 14.86 0.72
C PHE A 453 -1.98 14.73 1.56
N MET A 454 -2.15 15.62 2.55
CA MET A 454 -3.32 15.61 3.45
C MET A 454 -4.49 16.53 3.02
N GLY A 455 -4.32 17.30 1.94
CA GLY A 455 -5.28 18.32 1.50
C GLY A 455 -5.24 19.60 2.34
N ALA A 456 -6.07 20.59 1.96
CA ALA A 456 -6.06 21.93 2.55
C ALA A 456 -7.09 22.15 3.68
N VAL A 457 -7.94 21.16 3.97
CA VAL A 457 -9.07 21.32 4.91
C VAL A 457 -8.59 21.60 6.33
N PHE A 458 -7.59 20.86 6.83
CA PHE A 458 -7.08 21.09 8.18
C PHE A 458 -6.33 22.42 8.30
N LEU A 459 -5.58 22.82 7.25
CA LEU A 459 -4.92 24.11 7.20
C LEU A 459 -5.94 25.27 7.16
N PHE A 460 -7.05 25.08 6.44
CA PHE A 460 -8.17 26.03 6.43
C PHE A 460 -8.81 26.19 7.81
N LEU A 461 -9.00 25.07 8.53
CA LEU A 461 -9.65 25.06 9.85
C LEU A 461 -8.71 25.39 11.00
N LEU A 462 -7.39 25.42 10.79
CA LEU A 462 -6.38 25.60 11.82
C LEU A 462 -6.64 26.81 12.75
N PRO A 463 -6.98 28.02 12.26
CA PRO A 463 -7.28 29.14 13.15
C PRO A 463 -8.49 28.89 14.07
N GLY A 464 -9.52 28.23 13.56
CA GLY A 464 -10.71 27.87 14.33
C GLY A 464 -10.44 26.77 15.35
N LEU A 465 -9.60 25.80 15.01
CA LEU A 465 -9.15 24.74 15.91
C LEU A 465 -8.28 25.32 17.05
N LEU A 466 -7.36 26.23 16.75
CA LEU A 466 -6.59 26.95 17.76
C LEU A 466 -7.49 27.75 18.71
N TRP A 467 -8.51 28.43 18.18
CA TRP A 467 -9.49 29.15 19.00
C TRP A 467 -10.27 28.24 19.96
N LEU A 468 -10.68 27.04 19.50
CA LEU A 468 -11.29 26.03 20.39
C LEU A 468 -10.28 25.58 21.46
N GLY A 469 -9.03 25.34 21.07
CA GLY A 469 -7.95 24.97 21.97
C GLY A 469 -7.72 25.98 23.10
N LEU A 470 -7.77 27.28 22.79
CA LEU A 470 -7.64 28.36 23.80
C LEU A 470 -8.78 28.37 24.82
N ARG A 471 -9.93 27.73 24.52
CA ARG A 471 -11.08 27.62 25.43
C ARG A 471 -11.14 26.29 26.18
N ALA A 472 -10.18 25.40 25.96
CA ALA A 472 -10.21 24.02 26.46
C ALA A 472 -10.42 23.91 27.97
N LYS A 473 -9.84 24.80 28.77
CA LYS A 473 -10.01 24.79 30.25
C LYS A 473 -11.47 24.90 30.70
N ARG A 474 -12.34 25.47 29.87
CA ARG A 474 -13.78 25.64 30.14
C ARG A 474 -14.65 24.64 29.35
N ALA A 475 -14.03 23.79 28.54
CA ALA A 475 -14.72 22.83 27.70
C ALA A 475 -15.14 21.58 28.51
N PRO A 476 -16.16 20.83 28.06
CA PRO A 476 -16.52 19.55 28.68
C PRO A 476 -15.34 18.56 28.70
N PRO A 477 -15.31 17.59 29.64
CA PRO A 477 -14.20 16.64 29.76
C PRO A 477 -13.83 15.91 28.46
N VAL A 478 -14.83 15.53 27.66
CA VAL A 478 -14.58 14.87 26.37
C VAL A 478 -13.78 15.72 25.40
N GLU A 479 -14.05 17.02 25.34
CA GLU A 479 -13.36 17.95 24.44
C GLU A 479 -11.92 18.18 24.93
N GLN A 480 -11.72 18.29 26.24
CA GLN A 480 -10.39 18.36 26.84
C GLN A 480 -9.55 17.11 26.53
N VAL A 481 -10.14 15.92 26.67
CA VAL A 481 -9.49 14.64 26.36
C VAL A 481 -9.11 14.57 24.88
N LEU A 482 -10.03 14.92 23.97
CA LEU A 482 -9.76 14.89 22.52
C LEU A 482 -8.64 15.87 22.13
N LEU A 483 -8.67 17.09 22.67
CA LEU A 483 -7.63 18.09 22.42
C LEU A 483 -6.27 17.63 22.93
N ALA A 484 -6.21 17.19 24.19
CA ALA A 484 -4.97 16.75 24.81
C ALA A 484 -4.39 15.54 24.08
N THR A 485 -5.27 14.62 23.64
CA THR A 485 -4.90 13.47 22.81
C THR A 485 -4.34 13.90 21.45
N ALA A 486 -5.00 14.81 20.74
CA ALA A 486 -4.54 15.30 19.44
C ALA A 486 -3.18 16.02 19.57
N ALA A 487 -3.02 16.88 20.58
CA ALA A 487 -1.78 17.59 20.86
C ALA A 487 -0.63 16.61 21.20
N ALA A 488 -0.88 15.65 22.09
CA ALA A 488 0.12 14.63 22.43
C ALA A 488 0.50 13.77 21.21
N THR A 489 -0.47 13.36 20.40
CA THR A 489 -0.23 12.60 19.18
C THR A 489 0.64 13.38 18.19
N ALA A 490 0.36 14.68 18.01
CA ALA A 490 1.15 15.55 17.15
C ALA A 490 2.59 15.74 17.67
N VAL A 491 2.77 15.96 18.98
CA VAL A 491 4.09 16.08 19.61
C VAL A 491 4.89 14.78 19.42
N ILE A 492 4.28 13.63 19.73
CA ILE A 492 4.90 12.32 19.53
C ILE A 492 5.31 12.19 18.07
N TRP A 493 4.41 12.40 17.11
CA TRP A 493 4.71 12.23 15.69
C TRP A 493 5.84 13.16 15.21
N VAL A 494 5.86 14.44 15.62
CA VAL A 494 6.92 15.40 15.25
C VAL A 494 8.29 14.96 15.81
N THR A 495 8.32 14.36 17.01
CA THR A 495 9.56 13.85 17.63
C THR A 495 10.05 12.53 17.03
N GLN A 496 9.22 11.85 16.24
CA GLN A 496 9.51 10.57 15.59
C GLN A 496 9.76 10.78 14.09
N THR A 497 9.70 9.69 13.31
CA THR A 497 9.75 9.71 11.85
C THR A 497 8.49 10.34 11.28
N GLN A 498 8.63 11.47 10.57
CA GLN A 498 7.50 12.27 10.08
C GLN A 498 6.93 11.74 8.75
N ILE A 499 6.49 10.48 8.75
CA ILE A 499 5.73 9.91 7.63
C ILE A 499 4.24 10.22 7.85
N ALA A 500 3.62 10.95 6.93
CA ALA A 500 2.24 11.45 7.08
C ALA A 500 1.20 10.33 7.29
N ARG A 501 1.35 9.17 6.64
CA ARG A 501 0.43 8.03 6.81
C ARG A 501 0.34 7.54 8.25
N TYR A 502 1.38 7.75 9.07
CA TYR A 502 1.36 7.38 10.49
C TYR A 502 0.48 8.30 11.34
N LEU A 503 0.05 9.44 10.81
CA LEU A 503 -0.86 10.37 11.47
C LEU A 503 -2.34 10.07 11.21
N LEU A 504 -2.68 9.06 10.38
CA LEU A 504 -4.07 8.72 10.05
C LEU A 504 -4.98 8.50 11.27
N PRO A 505 -4.56 7.79 12.36
CA PRO A 505 -5.37 7.73 13.58
C PRO A 505 -5.59 9.11 14.23
N GLY A 506 -4.59 9.99 14.17
CA GLY A 506 -4.72 11.38 14.63
C GLY A 506 -5.69 12.20 13.77
N PHE A 507 -5.72 11.98 12.45
CA PHE A 507 -6.68 12.63 11.55
C PHE A 507 -8.14 12.27 11.87
N LEU A 508 -8.43 11.07 12.40
CA LEU A 508 -9.76 10.74 12.89
C LEU A 508 -10.18 11.66 14.03
N VAL A 509 -9.30 11.93 15.00
CA VAL A 509 -9.58 12.87 16.10
C VAL A 509 -9.75 14.29 15.59
N LEU A 510 -8.85 14.74 14.69
CA LEU A 510 -8.91 16.06 14.09
C LEU A 510 -10.20 16.24 13.26
N ALA A 511 -10.66 15.22 12.54
CA ALA A 511 -11.91 15.26 11.79
C ALA A 511 -13.13 15.36 12.72
N VAL A 512 -13.17 14.60 13.81
CA VAL A 512 -14.23 14.71 14.84
C VAL A 512 -14.28 16.11 15.45
N TRP A 513 -13.11 16.65 15.80
CA TRP A 513 -13.01 17.99 16.39
C TRP A 513 -13.33 19.09 15.40
N SER A 514 -12.93 18.92 14.13
CA SER A 514 -13.30 19.81 13.01
C SER A 514 -14.81 19.82 12.78
N GLY A 515 -15.47 18.66 12.90
CA GLY A 515 -16.93 18.59 12.84
C GLY A 515 -17.63 19.32 13.98
N ALA A 516 -17.06 19.26 15.20
CA ALA A 516 -17.54 20.05 16.33
C ALA A 516 -17.43 21.56 16.06
N LEU A 517 -16.27 22.02 15.56
CA LEU A 517 -16.04 23.40 15.14
C LEU A 517 -17.06 23.87 14.10
N LEU A 518 -17.25 23.11 13.03
CA LEU A 518 -18.16 23.48 11.94
C LEU A 518 -19.61 23.56 12.39
N THR A 519 -20.02 22.73 13.35
CA THR A 519 -21.35 22.82 13.96
C THR A 519 -21.55 24.15 14.70
N THR A 520 -20.50 24.76 15.26
CA THR A 520 -20.59 26.10 15.85
C THR A 520 -20.82 27.19 14.81
N TRP A 521 -20.24 27.03 13.62
CA TRP A 521 -20.36 27.97 12.51
C TRP A 521 -21.72 27.86 11.83
N GLU A 522 -22.38 26.70 11.88
CA GLU A 522 -23.74 26.55 11.37
C GLU A 522 -24.76 27.41 12.10
N ASN A 523 -24.51 27.69 13.38
CA ASN A 523 -25.33 28.60 14.19
C ASN A 523 -25.07 30.08 13.82
N TRP A 524 -24.13 30.37 12.91
CA TRP A 524 -23.92 31.71 12.37
C TRP A 524 -24.85 31.89 11.17
N SER A 525 -25.99 32.55 11.40
CA SER A 525 -26.98 32.85 10.36
C SER A 525 -26.50 33.84 9.29
N SER A 526 -25.34 34.49 9.52
CA SER A 526 -24.74 35.44 8.58
C SER A 526 -24.29 34.77 7.28
N TRP A 527 -24.24 35.55 6.21
CA TRP A 527 -23.70 35.11 4.92
C TRP A 527 -22.25 34.61 5.05
N LEU A 528 -21.45 35.20 5.96
CA LEU A 528 -20.09 34.79 6.28
C LEU A 528 -19.99 33.34 6.82
N GLY A 529 -20.88 32.95 7.73
CA GLY A 529 -20.92 31.57 8.25
C GLY A 529 -21.39 30.56 7.20
N LYS A 530 -22.19 30.98 6.22
CA LYS A 530 -22.53 30.17 5.05
C LYS A 530 -21.31 30.02 4.14
N ALA A 531 -20.63 31.13 3.80
CA ALA A 531 -19.45 31.14 2.94
C ALA A 531 -18.36 30.21 3.46
N ALA A 532 -18.00 30.31 4.75
CA ALA A 532 -16.97 29.45 5.35
C ALA A 532 -17.29 27.95 5.24
N ARG A 533 -18.56 27.55 5.40
CA ARG A 533 -18.99 26.14 5.24
C ARG A 533 -18.94 25.68 3.78
N TRP A 534 -19.36 26.54 2.86
CA TRP A 534 -19.24 26.26 1.43
C TRP A 534 -17.78 26.17 0.98
N SER A 535 -16.87 26.97 1.55
CA SER A 535 -15.42 26.82 1.32
C SER A 535 -14.93 25.44 1.74
N VAL A 536 -15.36 24.90 2.90
CA VAL A 536 -15.01 23.53 3.29
C VAL A 536 -15.54 22.53 2.26
N LEU A 537 -16.81 22.62 1.87
CA LEU A 537 -17.39 21.71 0.87
C LEU A 537 -16.66 21.78 -0.48
N LEU A 538 -16.25 22.98 -0.92
CA LEU A 538 -15.44 23.16 -2.12
C LEU A 538 -14.07 22.48 -1.98
N LEU A 539 -13.41 22.58 -0.82
CA LEU A 539 -12.15 21.89 -0.55
C LEU A 539 -12.31 20.36 -0.50
N LEU A 540 -13.41 19.85 0.06
CA LEU A 540 -13.73 18.41 0.03
C LEU A 540 -13.96 17.95 -1.41
N GLY A 541 -14.72 18.71 -2.19
CA GLY A 541 -14.99 18.45 -3.60
C GLY A 541 -13.73 18.48 -4.45
N TYR A 542 -12.86 19.48 -4.26
CA TYR A 542 -11.54 19.55 -4.90
C TYR A 542 -10.73 18.29 -4.61
N SER A 543 -10.68 17.85 -3.34
CA SER A 543 -9.92 16.68 -2.93
C SER A 543 -10.44 15.40 -3.59
N LEU A 544 -11.77 15.25 -3.67
CA LEU A 544 -12.42 14.13 -4.33
C LEU A 544 -12.13 14.10 -5.84
N VAL A 545 -12.24 15.24 -6.51
CA VAL A 545 -11.98 15.32 -7.96
C VAL A 545 -10.50 15.05 -8.24
N ASN A 546 -9.57 15.60 -7.46
CA ASN A 546 -8.15 15.31 -7.59
C ASN A 546 -7.88 13.80 -7.42
N ALA A 547 -8.43 13.18 -6.37
CA ALA A 547 -8.29 11.74 -6.17
C ALA A 547 -8.88 10.91 -7.32
N ALA A 548 -10.04 11.31 -7.85
CA ALA A 548 -10.65 10.64 -9.01
C ALA A 548 -9.76 10.77 -10.26
N VAL A 549 -9.25 11.97 -10.56
CA VAL A 549 -8.32 12.19 -11.67
C VAL A 549 -7.06 11.35 -11.49
N MET A 550 -6.45 11.35 -10.30
CA MET A 550 -5.27 10.54 -9.99
C MET A 550 -5.53 9.05 -10.18
N ALA A 551 -6.67 8.53 -9.72
CA ALA A 551 -7.05 7.13 -9.91
C ALA A 551 -7.25 6.79 -11.40
N LEU A 552 -7.95 7.64 -12.15
CA LEU A 552 -8.22 7.43 -13.58
C LEU A 552 -6.96 7.51 -14.45
N VAL A 553 -6.02 8.40 -14.11
CA VAL A 553 -4.77 8.58 -14.84
C VAL A 553 -3.81 7.44 -14.56
N ASN A 554 -3.58 7.13 -13.29
CA ASN A 554 -2.51 6.23 -12.86
C ASN A 554 -2.94 4.76 -12.78
N TRP A 555 -4.23 4.48 -12.59
CA TRP A 555 -4.74 3.13 -12.31
C TRP A 555 -5.89 2.70 -13.24
N ASP A 556 -6.46 3.58 -14.07
CA ASP A 556 -7.50 3.22 -15.06
C ASP A 556 -8.53 2.15 -14.61
N PRO A 557 -9.25 2.36 -13.48
CA PRO A 557 -10.18 1.35 -12.97
C PRO A 557 -11.37 1.05 -13.90
N LEU A 558 -11.68 1.96 -14.82
CA LEU A 558 -12.76 1.79 -15.78
C LEU A 558 -12.36 0.85 -16.92
N GLY A 559 -11.10 0.82 -17.35
CA GLY A 559 -10.62 -0.09 -18.40
C GLY A 559 -10.93 -1.56 -18.08
N ILE A 560 -10.59 -2.02 -16.87
CA ILE A 560 -10.88 -3.39 -16.44
C ILE A 560 -12.35 -3.60 -16.07
N THR A 561 -12.98 -2.65 -15.37
CA THR A 561 -14.37 -2.80 -14.90
C THR A 561 -15.38 -2.80 -16.05
N LEU A 562 -15.09 -2.09 -17.14
CA LEU A 562 -15.91 -2.08 -18.34
C LEU A 562 -15.53 -3.17 -19.35
N GLY A 563 -14.62 -4.10 -19.00
CA GLY A 563 -14.21 -5.21 -19.88
C GLY A 563 -13.48 -4.78 -21.14
N ARG A 564 -12.75 -3.65 -21.09
CA ARG A 564 -11.87 -3.19 -22.18
C ARG A 564 -10.42 -3.65 -22.00
N GLN A 565 -10.08 -4.10 -20.79
CA GLN A 565 -8.84 -4.79 -20.46
C GLN A 565 -9.18 -6.00 -19.60
N ASP A 566 -8.46 -7.10 -19.76
CA ASP A 566 -8.53 -8.22 -18.83
C ASP A 566 -7.50 -8.05 -17.70
N ARG A 567 -7.59 -8.92 -16.70
CA ARG A 567 -6.73 -8.88 -15.50
C ARG A 567 -5.24 -8.96 -15.83
N GLU A 568 -4.85 -9.82 -16.77
CA GLU A 568 -3.43 -10.07 -17.05
C GLU A 568 -2.79 -8.88 -17.78
N ASN A 569 -3.45 -8.34 -18.81
CA ASN A 569 -2.96 -7.14 -19.51
C ASN A 569 -2.93 -5.93 -18.58
N TYR A 570 -3.93 -5.80 -17.70
CA TYR A 570 -3.96 -4.73 -16.70
C TYR A 570 -2.76 -4.81 -15.76
N LEU A 571 -2.46 -6.00 -15.23
CA LEU A 571 -1.30 -6.20 -14.39
C LEU A 571 0.02 -5.95 -15.14
N ASP A 572 0.15 -6.42 -16.38
CA ASP A 572 1.38 -6.25 -17.16
C ASP A 572 1.72 -4.79 -17.47
N THR A 573 0.71 -3.93 -17.53
CA THR A 573 0.84 -2.51 -17.86
C THR A 573 1.03 -1.61 -16.63
N HIS A 574 0.53 -2.01 -15.47
CA HIS A 574 0.46 -1.14 -14.29
C HIS A 574 1.37 -1.58 -13.13
N LEU A 575 1.98 -2.77 -13.18
CA LEU A 575 2.95 -3.17 -12.15
C LEU A 575 4.26 -2.39 -12.29
N MET A 576 4.62 -1.63 -11.26
CA MET A 576 5.95 -1.03 -11.14
C MET A 576 7.01 -2.13 -11.21
N THR A 577 8.04 -2.02 -12.07
CA THR A 577 9.07 -3.06 -12.29
C THR A 577 8.44 -4.45 -12.44
N ASN A 578 7.80 -4.72 -13.58
CA ASN A 578 6.91 -5.87 -13.75
C ASN A 578 7.65 -7.22 -13.69
N TYR A 579 7.51 -7.97 -12.59
CA TYR A 579 8.10 -9.32 -12.40
C TYR A 579 7.18 -10.48 -12.84
N LEU A 580 5.97 -10.18 -13.35
CA LEU A 580 4.98 -11.20 -13.68
C LEU A 580 5.40 -12.16 -14.80
N PRO A 581 6.12 -11.75 -15.86
CA PRO A 581 6.59 -12.68 -16.88
C PRO A 581 7.40 -13.84 -16.26
N MET A 582 8.31 -13.53 -15.33
CA MET A 582 9.08 -14.55 -14.65
C MET A 582 8.26 -15.30 -13.58
N ALA A 583 7.37 -14.62 -12.87
CA ALA A 583 6.46 -15.29 -11.94
C ALA A 583 5.59 -16.35 -12.64
N ARG A 584 5.06 -16.05 -13.82
CA ARG A 584 4.30 -17.01 -14.66
C ARG A 584 5.17 -18.19 -15.06
N THR A 585 6.41 -17.93 -15.47
CA THR A 585 7.39 -18.97 -15.84
C THR A 585 7.69 -19.89 -14.66
N ILE A 586 7.98 -19.33 -13.48
CA ILE A 586 8.24 -20.08 -12.25
C ILE A 586 7.02 -20.92 -11.85
N ASN A 587 5.82 -20.33 -11.92
CA ASN A 587 4.57 -20.99 -11.55
C ASN A 587 4.22 -22.15 -12.50
N ALA A 588 4.68 -22.11 -13.75
CA ALA A 588 4.47 -23.16 -14.75
C ALA A 588 5.48 -24.31 -14.65
N LEU A 589 6.51 -24.21 -13.81
CA LEU A 589 7.49 -25.29 -13.64
C LEU A 589 6.84 -26.57 -13.10
N PRO A 590 7.22 -27.76 -13.61
CA PRO A 590 6.66 -29.02 -13.16
C PRO A 590 7.12 -29.36 -11.73
N GLY A 591 6.18 -29.85 -10.91
CA GLY A 591 6.45 -30.24 -9.53
C GLY A 591 6.59 -29.06 -8.57
N LYS A 592 6.92 -29.37 -7.31
CA LYS A 592 7.17 -28.38 -6.27
C LYS A 592 8.64 -27.98 -6.31
N VAL A 593 8.91 -26.76 -6.76
CA VAL A 593 10.26 -26.20 -6.83
C VAL A 593 10.45 -25.13 -5.76
N LYS A 594 11.67 -24.97 -5.25
CA LYS A 594 11.99 -23.91 -4.28
C LYS A 594 12.93 -22.91 -4.94
N VAL A 595 12.52 -21.65 -4.97
CA VAL A 595 13.20 -20.58 -5.70
C VAL A 595 13.85 -19.60 -4.72
N PHE A 596 15.14 -19.33 -4.91
CA PHE A 596 15.79 -18.20 -4.24
C PHE A 596 15.63 -16.96 -5.12
N VAL A 597 15.14 -15.86 -4.57
CA VAL A 597 14.85 -14.64 -5.34
C VAL A 597 15.87 -13.56 -5.02
N LEU A 598 16.53 -13.05 -6.06
CA LEU A 598 17.52 -12.00 -6.01
C LEU A 598 17.01 -10.78 -6.78
N GLY A 599 17.00 -9.61 -6.14
CA GLY A 599 16.57 -8.39 -6.80
C GLY A 599 15.07 -8.17 -6.82
N GLU A 600 14.28 -9.06 -6.22
CA GLU A 600 12.84 -8.92 -6.11
C GLU A 600 12.39 -9.28 -4.67
N THR A 601 11.49 -8.46 -4.12
CA THR A 601 11.02 -8.59 -2.74
C THR A 601 9.58 -9.07 -2.64
N ARG A 602 8.80 -8.89 -3.72
CA ARG A 602 7.38 -9.25 -3.79
C ARG A 602 7.23 -10.75 -4.00
N ALA A 603 6.62 -11.41 -3.03
CA ALA A 603 6.39 -12.85 -3.07
C ALA A 603 4.99 -13.22 -3.57
N TYR A 604 4.02 -12.29 -3.56
CA TYR A 604 2.59 -12.61 -3.72
C TYR A 604 2.25 -13.40 -4.99
N TYR A 605 2.77 -13.01 -6.15
CA TYR A 605 2.45 -13.69 -7.42
C TYR A 605 3.31 -14.93 -7.69
N LEU A 606 4.28 -15.24 -6.82
CA LEU A 606 5.04 -16.49 -6.86
C LEU A 606 4.27 -17.57 -6.08
N LYS A 607 3.66 -18.51 -6.80
CA LYS A 607 2.87 -19.62 -6.24
C LYS A 607 3.74 -20.81 -5.81
N GLN A 608 4.95 -20.89 -6.36
CA GLN A 608 5.97 -21.84 -5.89
C GLN A 608 6.65 -21.30 -4.63
N PRO A 609 7.10 -22.17 -3.71
CA PRO A 609 7.92 -21.76 -2.57
C PRO A 609 9.09 -20.87 -3.00
N ALA A 610 9.07 -19.60 -2.56
CA ALA A 610 10.08 -18.62 -2.91
C ALA A 610 10.61 -17.93 -1.65
N THR A 611 11.92 -17.75 -1.58
CA THR A 611 12.55 -16.93 -0.55
C THR A 611 12.88 -15.58 -1.14
N THR A 612 12.13 -14.55 -0.74
CA THR A 612 12.45 -13.15 -1.03
C THR A 612 13.15 -12.51 0.16
N VAL A 613 13.93 -11.46 -0.11
CA VAL A 613 14.64 -10.68 0.91
C VAL A 613 14.11 -9.25 0.86
N THR A 614 13.63 -8.69 1.96
CA THR A 614 13.20 -7.29 1.94
C THR A 614 14.41 -6.36 1.91
N VAL A 615 14.21 -5.11 1.48
CA VAL A 615 15.26 -4.09 1.47
C VAL A 615 15.83 -3.77 2.87
N TYR A 616 15.16 -4.21 3.93
CA TYR A 616 15.57 -4.05 5.32
C TYR A 616 16.35 -5.26 5.86
N ASP A 617 16.40 -6.37 5.14
CA ASP A 617 17.06 -7.60 5.61
C ASP A 617 18.43 -7.77 4.94
N ALA A 618 19.35 -8.48 5.60
CA ALA A 618 20.60 -8.86 4.96
C ALA A 618 20.32 -9.97 3.96
N ASN A 619 20.87 -9.85 2.75
CA ASN A 619 20.72 -10.87 1.74
C ASN A 619 21.61 -12.07 2.10
N PRO A 620 21.04 -13.25 2.43
CA PRO A 620 21.84 -14.40 2.84
C PRO A 620 22.82 -14.83 1.75
N LEU A 621 22.41 -14.75 0.49
CA LEU A 621 23.27 -15.09 -0.64
C LEU A 621 24.48 -14.16 -0.73
N LEU A 622 24.30 -12.86 -0.47
CA LEU A 622 25.40 -11.91 -0.39
C LEU A 622 26.36 -12.28 0.74
N GLN A 623 25.85 -12.55 1.94
CA GLN A 623 26.68 -12.95 3.08
C GLN A 623 27.48 -14.23 2.78
N TRP A 624 26.88 -15.21 2.10
CA TRP A 624 27.57 -16.44 1.73
C TRP A 624 28.61 -16.21 0.63
N LEU A 625 28.30 -15.36 -0.33
CA LEU A 625 29.22 -14.95 -1.38
C LEU A 625 30.34 -14.06 -0.84
N GLU A 626 30.19 -13.38 0.29
CA GLU A 626 31.26 -12.60 0.90
C GLU A 626 32.13 -13.46 1.83
N ALA A 627 31.50 -14.22 2.72
CA ALA A 627 32.16 -15.02 3.74
C ALA A 627 32.68 -16.39 3.27
N GLY A 628 32.16 -16.94 2.17
CA GLY A 628 32.46 -18.30 1.72
C GLY A 628 33.76 -18.42 0.91
N PRO A 629 34.57 -19.47 1.07
CA PRO A 629 35.87 -19.57 0.38
C PRO A 629 35.76 -19.76 -1.14
N THR A 630 34.68 -20.36 -1.67
CA THR A 630 34.51 -20.69 -3.11
C THR A 630 33.05 -20.65 -3.59
N ALA A 631 32.82 -20.52 -4.90
CA ALA A 631 31.48 -20.61 -5.51
C ALA A 631 30.80 -21.97 -5.28
N GLU A 632 31.59 -23.05 -5.20
CA GLU A 632 31.10 -24.40 -4.89
C GLU A 632 30.41 -24.46 -3.52
N ALA A 633 30.97 -23.80 -2.50
CA ALA A 633 30.40 -23.80 -1.16
C ALA A 633 28.99 -23.17 -1.15
N VAL A 634 28.79 -22.10 -1.91
CA VAL A 634 27.48 -21.43 -2.08
C VAL A 634 26.49 -22.36 -2.79
N TRP A 635 26.90 -23.03 -3.87
CA TRP A 635 26.06 -24.02 -4.56
C TRP A 635 25.64 -25.17 -3.65
N ARG A 636 26.60 -25.77 -2.91
CA ARG A 636 26.31 -26.86 -1.97
C ARG A 636 25.31 -26.43 -0.90
N ARG A 637 25.44 -25.20 -0.39
CA ARG A 637 24.52 -24.65 0.62
C ARG A 637 23.11 -24.45 0.07
N LEU A 638 22.97 -23.82 -1.10
CA LEU A 638 21.65 -23.64 -1.74
C LEU A 638 20.95 -24.99 -1.96
N ARG A 639 21.68 -26.01 -2.41
CA ARG A 639 21.17 -27.38 -2.57
C ARG A 639 20.78 -28.01 -1.23
N ALA A 640 21.61 -27.86 -0.19
CA ALA A 640 21.32 -28.37 1.14
C ALA A 640 20.06 -27.74 1.77
N GLU A 641 19.81 -26.47 1.48
CA GLU A 641 18.58 -25.77 1.89
C GLU A 641 17.37 -26.06 0.98
N GLY A 642 17.53 -26.98 0.01
CA GLY A 642 16.47 -27.48 -0.86
C GLY A 642 16.08 -26.56 -2.01
N TYR A 643 16.87 -25.52 -2.31
CA TYR A 643 16.63 -24.69 -3.48
C TYR A 643 16.89 -25.50 -4.75
N THR A 644 16.09 -25.23 -5.79
CA THR A 644 16.24 -25.83 -7.12
C THR A 644 16.46 -24.78 -8.20
N HIS A 645 16.02 -23.55 -7.97
CA HIS A 645 16.17 -22.45 -8.91
C HIS A 645 16.57 -21.15 -8.22
N VAL A 646 17.16 -20.24 -8.99
CA VAL A 646 17.44 -18.86 -8.59
C VAL A 646 16.84 -17.91 -9.63
N PHE A 647 15.97 -17.02 -9.16
CA PHE A 647 15.38 -15.96 -9.94
C PHE A 647 16.14 -14.66 -9.69
N VAL A 648 16.60 -14.00 -10.76
CA VAL A 648 17.28 -12.70 -10.72
C VAL A 648 16.40 -11.67 -11.42
N HIS A 649 16.07 -10.58 -10.72
CA HIS A 649 15.35 -9.43 -11.25
C HIS A 649 16.22 -8.18 -11.14
N GLU A 650 16.86 -7.81 -12.24
CA GLU A 650 17.86 -6.74 -12.25
C GLU A 650 17.21 -5.36 -12.09
N GLN A 651 16.14 -5.08 -12.83
CA GLN A 651 15.48 -3.76 -12.80
C GLN A 651 15.11 -3.32 -11.37
N GLU A 652 14.54 -4.24 -10.61
CA GLU A 652 14.10 -4.00 -9.25
C GLU A 652 15.28 -3.96 -8.25
N ALA A 653 16.32 -4.77 -8.45
CA ALA A 653 17.56 -4.66 -7.69
C ALA A 653 18.21 -3.28 -7.85
N ALA A 654 18.18 -2.72 -9.08
CA ALA A 654 18.74 -1.40 -9.36
C ALA A 654 17.92 -0.30 -8.68
N ARG A 655 16.59 -0.39 -8.74
CA ARG A 655 15.68 0.56 -8.06
C ARG A 655 15.88 0.58 -6.55
N THR A 656 16.20 -0.57 -5.96
CA THR A 656 16.30 -0.75 -4.49
C THR A 656 17.75 -0.74 -3.97
N ARG A 657 18.74 -0.49 -4.83
CA ARG A 657 20.17 -0.56 -4.48
C ARG A 657 20.60 0.42 -3.37
N GLY A 658 19.92 1.55 -3.26
CA GLY A 658 20.17 2.56 -2.21
C GLY A 658 19.86 2.11 -0.78
N TYR A 659 19.18 0.97 -0.61
CA TYR A 659 18.93 0.37 0.71
C TYR A 659 20.02 -0.62 1.16
N GLU A 660 21.10 -0.76 0.36
CA GLU A 660 22.24 -1.66 0.58
C GLU A 660 22.01 -3.19 0.62
N PRO A 661 20.89 -3.82 0.18
CA PRO A 661 20.80 -5.29 0.15
C PRO A 661 21.67 -5.95 -0.95
N TYR A 662 22.28 -5.14 -1.82
CA TYR A 662 22.99 -5.57 -3.05
C TYR A 662 24.37 -4.89 -3.24
N ALA A 663 25.00 -4.40 -2.17
CA ALA A 663 26.35 -3.85 -2.24
C ALA A 663 27.40 -4.98 -2.24
N TRP A 664 27.81 -5.44 -3.43
CA TRP A 664 28.70 -6.60 -3.56
C TRP A 664 30.15 -6.15 -3.75
N THR A 665 31.07 -6.80 -3.05
CA THR A 665 32.51 -6.64 -3.33
C THR A 665 32.87 -7.22 -4.70
N PRO A 666 33.93 -6.71 -5.37
CA PRO A 666 34.41 -7.30 -6.63
C PRO A 666 34.67 -8.81 -6.54
N ALA A 667 35.14 -9.28 -5.38
CA ALA A 667 35.34 -10.70 -5.10
C ALA A 667 34.03 -11.50 -5.01
N ALA A 668 32.97 -10.93 -4.43
CA ALA A 668 31.64 -11.55 -4.42
C ALA A 668 31.04 -11.62 -5.84
N VAL A 669 31.29 -10.59 -6.67
CA VAL A 669 30.87 -10.59 -8.09
C VAL A 669 31.55 -11.67 -8.88
N ALA A 670 32.88 -11.80 -8.75
CA ALA A 670 33.64 -12.84 -9.44
C ALA A 670 33.13 -14.24 -9.05
N ARG A 671 32.93 -14.49 -7.75
CA ARG A 671 32.38 -15.76 -7.25
C ARG A 671 30.97 -16.03 -7.79
N TRP A 672 30.14 -15.01 -7.92
CA TRP A 672 28.80 -15.17 -8.49
C TRP A 672 28.81 -15.45 -9.99
N GLN A 673 29.71 -14.81 -10.73
CA GLN A 673 29.88 -15.10 -12.16
C GLN A 673 30.37 -16.53 -12.39
N GLU A 674 31.35 -16.97 -11.58
CA GLU A 674 31.78 -18.38 -11.54
C GLU A 674 30.60 -19.29 -11.20
N TRP A 675 29.81 -18.92 -10.18
CA TRP A 675 28.66 -19.69 -9.75
C TRP A 675 27.63 -19.88 -10.88
N LEU A 676 27.26 -18.78 -11.55
CA LEU A 676 26.34 -18.81 -12.69
C LEU A 676 26.88 -19.66 -13.84
N ALA A 677 28.18 -19.62 -14.10
CA ALA A 677 28.81 -20.33 -15.21
C ALA A 677 28.94 -21.84 -15.01
N HIS A 678 29.19 -22.29 -13.79
CA HIS A 678 29.57 -23.68 -13.49
C HIS A 678 28.49 -24.50 -12.79
N TYR A 679 27.58 -23.85 -12.08
CA TYR A 679 26.66 -24.53 -11.15
C TYR A 679 25.19 -24.33 -11.50
N THR A 680 24.90 -23.61 -12.58
CA THR A 680 23.54 -23.33 -13.01
C THR A 680 23.33 -23.50 -14.51
N ARG A 681 22.07 -23.66 -14.89
CA ARG A 681 21.61 -23.57 -16.27
C ARG A 681 20.48 -22.54 -16.35
N ARG A 682 20.61 -21.55 -17.24
CA ARG A 682 19.51 -20.61 -17.50
C ARG A 682 18.34 -21.36 -18.15
N VAL A 683 17.18 -21.25 -17.52
CA VAL A 683 15.92 -21.89 -17.95
C VAL A 683 15.03 -20.90 -18.68
N ALA A 684 15.03 -19.64 -18.25
CA ALA A 684 14.24 -18.59 -18.88
C ALA A 684 14.90 -17.22 -18.76
N PHE A 685 14.53 -16.33 -19.68
CA PHE A 685 15.02 -14.96 -19.76
C PHE A 685 13.91 -14.07 -20.34
N SER A 686 13.71 -12.89 -19.76
CA SER A 686 12.76 -11.89 -20.24
C SER A 686 13.23 -10.50 -19.83
N GLY A 687 13.75 -9.71 -20.77
CA GLY A 687 14.28 -8.37 -20.49
C GLY A 687 15.35 -8.37 -19.40
N GLN A 688 15.08 -7.72 -18.26
CA GLN A 688 15.97 -7.65 -17.10
C GLN A 688 15.71 -8.74 -16.04
N GLN A 689 15.16 -9.88 -16.46
CA GLN A 689 14.81 -11.01 -15.58
C GLN A 689 15.38 -12.31 -16.11
N ALA A 690 15.97 -13.11 -15.23
CA ALA A 690 16.52 -14.42 -15.57
C ALA A 690 16.21 -15.46 -14.50
N LEU A 691 15.93 -16.69 -14.93
CA LEU A 691 15.71 -17.84 -14.05
C LEU A 691 16.76 -18.91 -14.36
N TYR A 692 17.44 -19.35 -13.31
CA TYR A 692 18.51 -20.33 -13.37
C TYR A 692 18.11 -21.58 -12.58
N ALA A 693 18.20 -22.78 -13.17
CA ALA A 693 18.11 -24.04 -12.47
C ALA A 693 19.47 -24.43 -11.91
N LEU A 694 19.50 -24.98 -10.69
CA LEU A 694 20.71 -25.52 -10.09
C LEU A 694 21.06 -26.87 -10.71
N LEU A 695 22.31 -27.00 -11.14
CA LEU A 695 22.79 -28.26 -11.72
C LEU A 695 22.96 -29.33 -10.63
N PRO A 696 22.73 -30.62 -10.98
CA PRO A 696 22.96 -31.73 -10.07
C PRO A 696 24.45 -31.97 -9.80
N GLN A 697 25.32 -31.64 -10.76
CA GLN A 697 26.78 -31.67 -10.64
C GLN A 697 27.38 -30.45 -11.37
N PRO A 698 28.55 -29.94 -10.96
CA PRO A 698 29.23 -28.85 -11.65
C PRO A 698 29.62 -29.24 -13.07
N GLU A 699 29.48 -28.33 -14.04
CA GLU A 699 29.92 -28.54 -15.42
C GLU A 699 31.20 -27.74 -15.74
N THR A 700 31.91 -28.16 -16.80
CA THR A 700 33.03 -27.40 -17.37
C THR A 700 32.57 -26.01 -17.85
N ALA A 701 33.40 -24.99 -17.59
CA ALA A 701 33.08 -23.58 -17.85
C ALA A 701 32.42 -23.39 -19.22
N ARG A 702 31.15 -22.96 -19.22
CA ARG A 702 30.54 -22.38 -20.41
C ARG A 702 30.77 -20.88 -20.38
N PRO A 703 31.14 -20.23 -21.49
CA PRO A 703 31.16 -18.78 -21.53
C PRO A 703 29.73 -18.28 -21.30
N VAL A 704 29.44 -17.83 -20.09
CA VAL A 704 28.27 -17.00 -19.82
C VAL A 704 28.54 -15.73 -20.61
N LYS A 705 27.77 -15.47 -21.69
CA LYS A 705 27.75 -14.13 -22.30
C LYS A 705 27.51 -13.17 -21.15
N ARG A 706 28.51 -12.33 -20.85
CA ARG A 706 28.65 -11.60 -19.57
C ARG A 706 27.27 -11.10 -19.12
N GLY A 707 26.72 -11.68 -18.07
CA GLY A 707 25.53 -11.09 -17.44
C GLY A 707 25.92 -9.68 -17.00
N ARG A 708 25.13 -8.68 -17.38
CA ARG A 708 25.38 -7.28 -17.05
C ARG A 708 25.17 -7.03 -15.53
N PRO A 709 25.42 -5.83 -14.97
CA PRO A 709 26.46 -5.55 -14.00
C PRO A 709 25.84 -4.84 -12.80
N LEU A 710 24.81 -5.42 -12.20
CA LEU A 710 24.26 -4.81 -10.98
C LEU A 710 25.26 -4.83 -9.82
N PHE A 711 26.25 -5.70 -9.96
CA PHE A 711 27.26 -5.94 -8.95
C PHE A 711 28.64 -5.39 -9.37
N THR A 712 28.90 -5.09 -10.65
CA THR A 712 30.26 -4.82 -11.16
C THR A 712 30.78 -3.40 -10.89
N TYR A 713 29.89 -2.40 -10.82
CA TYR A 713 30.29 -0.97 -10.65
C TYR A 713 29.92 -0.44 -9.27
N SER A 714 30.74 0.45 -8.70
CA SER A 714 30.46 1.07 -7.39
C SER A 714 29.16 1.90 -7.40
N PRO A 715 28.57 2.18 -6.21
CA PRO A 715 27.39 3.04 -6.10
C PRO A 715 27.58 4.42 -6.74
N GLU A 716 28.78 4.99 -6.64
CA GLU A 716 29.12 6.30 -7.21
C GLU A 716 29.11 6.29 -8.74
N ILE A 717 29.73 5.27 -9.37
CA ILE A 717 29.72 5.12 -10.83
C ILE A 717 28.29 4.89 -11.32
N THR A 718 27.52 4.08 -10.60
CA THR A 718 26.13 3.77 -10.97
C THR A 718 25.22 4.98 -10.83
N GLY A 719 25.42 5.82 -9.80
CA GLY A 719 24.71 7.08 -9.62
C GLY A 719 24.96 8.03 -10.80
N LYS A 720 26.23 8.24 -11.17
CA LYS A 720 26.60 9.04 -12.34
C LYS A 720 26.02 8.47 -13.64
N VAL A 721 26.06 7.15 -13.84
CA VAL A 721 25.42 6.50 -14.99
C VAL A 721 23.92 6.77 -15.00
N GLY A 722 23.23 6.70 -13.85
CA GLY A 722 21.81 7.00 -13.73
C GLY A 722 21.46 8.45 -14.07
N GLU A 723 22.27 9.42 -13.61
CA GLU A 723 22.13 10.84 -13.95
C GLU A 723 22.24 11.07 -15.46
N HIS A 724 23.33 10.59 -16.08
CA HIS A 724 23.54 10.70 -17.52
C HIS A 724 22.45 9.96 -18.31
N MET A 725 21.96 8.81 -17.83
CA MET A 725 20.95 8.02 -18.51
C MET A 725 19.58 8.71 -18.53
N ASN A 726 19.18 9.34 -17.42
CA ASN A 726 17.92 10.10 -17.37
C ASN A 726 17.95 11.28 -18.33
N VAL A 727 19.08 11.98 -18.40
CA VAL A 727 19.28 13.10 -19.35
C VAL A 727 19.27 12.58 -20.79
N ALA A 728 20.00 11.50 -21.08
CA ALA A 728 20.06 10.88 -22.40
C ALA A 728 18.67 10.46 -22.90
N LEU A 729 17.88 9.78 -22.06
CA LEU A 729 16.52 9.35 -22.40
C LEU A 729 15.58 10.54 -22.65
N ALA A 730 15.65 11.59 -21.82
CA ALA A 730 14.85 12.80 -22.02
C ALA A 730 15.20 13.52 -23.34
N LEU A 731 16.50 13.60 -23.67
CA LEU A 731 16.99 14.16 -24.92
C LEU A 731 16.57 13.31 -26.12
N THR A 732 16.63 11.99 -26.01
CA THR A 732 16.14 11.05 -27.02
C THR A 732 14.63 11.22 -27.28
N GLN A 733 13.82 11.38 -26.24
CA GLN A 733 12.37 11.66 -26.40
C GLN A 733 12.10 13.00 -27.10
N GLN A 734 12.94 14.00 -26.85
CA GLN A 734 12.89 15.30 -27.53
C GLN A 734 13.52 15.28 -28.93
N GLN A 735 13.98 14.12 -29.42
CA GLN A 735 14.68 13.95 -30.70
C GLN A 735 15.96 14.81 -30.82
N ARG A 736 16.59 15.16 -29.70
CA ARG A 736 17.88 15.86 -29.65
C ARG A 736 19.03 14.87 -29.74
N TRP A 737 19.21 14.31 -30.93
CA TRP A 737 20.07 13.15 -31.16
C TRP A 737 21.55 13.37 -30.80
N LEU A 738 22.17 14.48 -31.21
CA LEU A 738 23.59 14.75 -30.93
C LEU A 738 23.87 14.88 -29.43
N ASP A 739 22.97 15.55 -28.69
CA ASP A 739 23.11 15.71 -27.25
C ASP A 739 22.92 14.37 -26.52
N ALA A 740 21.92 13.58 -26.94
CA ALA A 740 21.71 12.23 -26.41
C ALA A 740 22.91 11.31 -26.68
N GLU A 741 23.50 11.39 -27.88
CA GLU A 741 24.70 10.62 -28.26
C GLU A 741 25.88 10.91 -27.32
N ALA A 742 26.11 12.18 -27.00
CA ALA A 742 27.17 12.59 -26.08
C ALA A 742 26.97 11.99 -24.67
N GLU A 743 25.73 11.98 -24.16
CA GLU A 743 25.44 11.37 -22.86
C GLU A 743 25.59 9.84 -22.88
N TRP A 744 25.19 9.17 -23.96
CA TRP A 744 25.38 7.73 -24.11
C TRP A 744 26.87 7.36 -24.18
N GLN A 745 27.69 8.16 -24.87
CA GLN A 745 29.15 7.98 -24.91
C GLN A 745 29.80 8.22 -23.55
N ARG A 746 29.31 9.18 -22.74
CA ARG A 746 29.77 9.36 -21.35
C ARG A 746 29.45 8.14 -20.50
N ILE A 747 28.27 7.54 -20.66
CA ILE A 747 27.93 6.28 -19.98
C ILE A 747 28.88 5.17 -20.42
N MET A 748 29.21 5.06 -21.71
CA MET A 748 30.19 4.09 -22.22
C MET A 748 31.60 4.32 -21.65
N ALA A 749 32.00 5.57 -21.43
CA ALA A 749 33.29 5.90 -20.82
C ALA A 749 33.31 5.58 -19.31
N LEU A 750 32.21 5.88 -18.60
CA LEU A 750 32.06 5.64 -17.17
C LEU A 750 31.87 4.15 -16.84
N ALA A 751 31.15 3.42 -17.69
CA ALA A 751 30.82 2.02 -17.54
C ALA A 751 30.91 1.28 -18.90
N PRO A 752 32.11 0.89 -19.34
CA PRO A 752 32.35 0.28 -20.67
C PRO A 752 31.64 -1.06 -20.92
N GLU A 753 31.17 -1.72 -19.88
CA GLU A 753 30.39 -2.97 -20.01
C GLU A 753 28.87 -2.72 -19.96
N TRP A 754 28.45 -1.46 -20.01
CA TRP A 754 27.06 -1.09 -20.02
C TRP A 754 26.44 -1.29 -21.46
N TYR A 755 26.17 -2.52 -21.98
CA TYR A 755 24.85 -2.88 -22.65
C TYR A 755 23.99 -1.84 -23.39
N LEU A 756 22.86 -1.47 -22.77
CA LEU A 756 21.98 -0.31 -22.91
C LEU A 756 22.61 0.96 -23.47
N SER A 757 23.81 1.41 -23.09
CA SER A 757 24.38 2.59 -23.77
C SER A 757 24.71 2.26 -25.23
N TYR A 758 25.23 1.07 -25.50
CA TYR A 758 25.39 0.54 -26.85
C TYR A 758 24.04 0.22 -27.51
N ALA A 759 23.08 -0.38 -26.81
CA ALA A 759 21.77 -0.70 -27.40
C ALA A 759 20.95 0.56 -27.74
N MET A 760 20.98 1.59 -26.90
CA MET A 760 20.30 2.87 -27.14
C MET A 760 20.98 3.67 -28.24
N LEU A 761 22.32 3.68 -28.31
CA LEU A 761 23.03 4.25 -29.46
C LEU A 761 22.75 3.49 -30.75
N GLY A 762 22.71 2.15 -30.70
CA GLY A 762 22.33 1.31 -31.84
C GLY A 762 20.92 1.64 -32.34
N TRP A 763 19.97 1.80 -31.41
CA TRP A 763 18.61 2.22 -31.72
C TRP A 763 18.57 3.63 -32.31
N GLN A 764 19.31 4.57 -31.74
CA GLN A 764 19.38 5.94 -32.22
C GLN A 764 19.98 6.02 -33.64
N TYR A 765 21.10 5.34 -33.89
CA TYR A 765 21.71 5.29 -35.23
C TYR A 765 20.78 4.63 -36.25
N ARG A 766 19.99 3.65 -35.83
CA ARG A 766 18.92 3.08 -36.67
C ARG A 766 17.86 4.12 -37.05
N GLN A 767 17.37 4.93 -36.11
CA GLN A 767 16.40 5.99 -36.42
C GLN A 767 16.97 7.01 -37.43
N LEU A 768 18.28 7.24 -37.37
CA LEU A 768 19.03 8.11 -38.29
C LEU A 768 19.46 7.40 -39.59
N GLN A 769 19.05 6.14 -39.81
CA GLN A 769 19.45 5.30 -40.95
C GLN A 769 20.99 5.13 -41.11
N ARG A 770 21.74 5.26 -40.03
CA ARG A 770 23.18 5.00 -39.94
C ARG A 770 23.42 3.51 -39.65
N TRP A 771 23.14 2.66 -40.64
CA TRP A 771 23.02 1.21 -40.47
C TRP A 771 24.31 0.51 -40.00
N ASP A 772 25.48 0.91 -40.53
CA ASP A 772 26.76 0.31 -40.16
C ASP A 772 27.14 0.60 -38.70
N GLU A 773 26.86 1.82 -38.22
CA GLU A 773 27.15 2.22 -36.85
C GLU A 773 26.17 1.58 -35.87
N ALA A 774 24.89 1.51 -36.25
CA ALA A 774 23.89 0.75 -35.51
C ALA A 774 24.29 -0.73 -35.39
N TRP A 775 24.83 -1.33 -36.46
CA TRP A 775 25.32 -2.70 -36.48
C TRP A 775 26.41 -2.95 -35.44
N VAL A 776 27.43 -2.10 -35.43
CA VAL A 776 28.55 -2.19 -34.47
C VAL A 776 28.03 -2.06 -33.04
N MET A 777 27.16 -1.08 -32.78
CA MET A 777 26.63 -0.84 -31.43
C MET A 777 25.76 -1.99 -30.94
N TYR A 778 24.85 -2.50 -31.77
CA TYR A 778 24.03 -3.63 -31.37
C TYR A 778 24.81 -4.94 -31.24
N ARG A 779 25.83 -5.19 -32.07
CA ARG A 779 26.74 -6.34 -31.91
C ARG A 779 27.57 -6.24 -30.65
N ARG A 780 28.01 -5.03 -30.29
CA ARG A 780 28.65 -4.80 -29.01
C ARG A 780 27.69 -5.06 -27.86
N ALA A 781 26.45 -4.58 -27.95
CA ALA A 781 25.41 -4.88 -26.98
C ALA A 781 25.15 -6.40 -26.86
N GLU A 782 25.06 -7.14 -27.98
CA GLU A 782 24.88 -8.60 -28.03
C GLU A 782 26.06 -9.37 -27.42
N SER A 783 27.29 -8.88 -27.63
CA SER A 783 28.49 -9.47 -27.01
C SER A 783 28.53 -9.27 -25.50
N LEU A 784 27.85 -8.23 -25.01
CA LEU A 784 27.76 -7.87 -23.60
C LEU A 784 26.51 -8.42 -22.92
N MET A 785 25.45 -8.80 -23.65
CA MET A 785 24.23 -9.39 -23.10
C MET A 785 23.40 -10.02 -24.21
N ASP A 786 22.61 -11.06 -23.89
CA ASP A 786 21.52 -11.43 -24.79
C ASP A 786 20.49 -10.30 -24.84
N LEU A 787 20.05 -9.96 -26.04
CA LEU A 787 19.13 -8.87 -26.29
C LEU A 787 17.67 -9.33 -26.09
N ASP A 788 16.74 -8.40 -25.95
CA ASP A 788 15.31 -8.73 -25.91
C ASP A 788 14.75 -8.98 -27.32
N ALA A 789 13.52 -9.51 -27.40
CA ALA A 789 12.88 -9.85 -28.67
C ALA A 789 12.77 -8.64 -29.63
N ASN A 790 12.51 -7.44 -29.12
CA ASN A 790 12.44 -6.20 -29.91
C ASN A 790 13.80 -5.85 -30.52
N THR A 791 14.85 -5.93 -29.72
CA THR A 791 16.20 -5.61 -30.15
C THR A 791 16.75 -6.67 -31.09
N TYR A 792 16.43 -7.96 -30.89
CA TYR A 792 16.74 -9.01 -31.87
C TYR A 792 15.97 -8.85 -33.18
N ASN A 793 14.70 -8.40 -33.13
CA ASN A 793 13.96 -8.03 -34.32
C ASN A 793 14.63 -6.87 -35.08
N ASP A 794 15.05 -5.83 -34.36
CA ASP A 794 15.74 -4.68 -34.94
C ASP A 794 17.10 -5.06 -35.52
N LEU A 795 17.86 -5.90 -34.83
CA LEU A 795 19.13 -6.47 -35.29
C LEU A 795 18.92 -7.31 -36.55
N GLY A 796 17.85 -8.10 -36.62
CA GLY A 796 17.49 -8.91 -37.78
C GLY A 796 17.07 -8.09 -39.01
N ALA A 797 16.23 -7.08 -38.80
CA ALA A 797 15.84 -6.14 -39.86
C ALA A 797 17.04 -5.35 -40.41
N MET A 798 17.96 -4.97 -39.54
CA MET A 798 19.19 -4.29 -39.92
C MET A 798 20.16 -5.21 -40.67
N ALA A 799 20.39 -6.43 -40.19
CA ALA A 799 21.20 -7.43 -40.88
C ALA A 799 20.69 -7.66 -42.32
N TRP A 800 19.37 -7.70 -42.49
CA TRP A 800 18.75 -7.83 -43.80
C TRP A 800 19.06 -6.65 -44.72
N ASN A 801 18.96 -5.41 -44.21
CA ASN A 801 19.30 -4.20 -44.97
C ASN A 801 20.79 -4.13 -45.34
N LEU A 802 21.66 -4.72 -44.54
CA LEU A 802 23.10 -4.84 -44.79
C LEU A 802 23.48 -6.04 -45.69
N GLY A 803 22.49 -6.77 -46.22
CA GLY A 803 22.71 -7.92 -47.10
C GLY A 803 23.18 -9.20 -46.38
N GLN A 804 23.12 -9.23 -45.04
CA GLN A 804 23.55 -10.35 -44.20
C GLN A 804 22.37 -11.29 -43.90
N ALA A 805 21.91 -12.03 -44.91
CA ALA A 805 20.67 -12.79 -44.85
C ALA A 805 20.66 -13.91 -43.78
N ASP A 806 21.76 -14.64 -43.61
CA ASP A 806 21.85 -15.71 -42.60
C ASP A 806 21.77 -15.17 -41.17
N GLU A 807 22.36 -14.00 -40.94
CA GLU A 807 22.37 -13.35 -39.65
C GLU A 807 21.03 -12.69 -39.34
N ALA A 808 20.37 -12.12 -40.36
CA ALA A 808 18.99 -11.67 -40.26
C ALA A 808 18.05 -12.79 -39.84
N ARG A 809 18.18 -13.96 -40.49
CA ARG A 809 17.42 -15.17 -40.14
C ARG A 809 17.68 -15.62 -38.70
N ARG A 810 18.94 -15.63 -38.26
CA ARG A 810 19.32 -16.00 -36.88
C ARG A 810 18.65 -15.08 -35.87
N CYS A 811 18.74 -13.76 -36.06
CA CYS A 811 18.22 -12.78 -35.12
C CYS A 811 16.69 -12.78 -35.05
N LEU A 812 16.01 -12.90 -36.20
CA LEU A 812 14.54 -12.97 -36.23
C LEU A 812 14.00 -14.26 -35.57
N ARG A 813 14.73 -15.38 -35.70
CA ARG A 813 14.39 -16.62 -34.96
C ARG A 813 14.61 -16.47 -33.47
N LEU A 814 15.72 -15.87 -33.05
CA LEU A 814 15.95 -15.57 -31.63
C LEU A 814 14.87 -14.64 -31.05
N ALA A 815 14.38 -13.67 -31.83
CA ALA A 815 13.26 -12.83 -31.41
C ALA A 815 11.97 -13.65 -31.19
N LEU A 816 11.66 -14.60 -32.07
CA LEU A 816 10.49 -15.48 -31.95
C LEU A 816 10.64 -16.57 -30.87
N GLU A 817 11.87 -17.01 -30.61
CA GLU A 817 12.16 -17.91 -29.48
C GLU A 817 11.95 -17.21 -28.14
N GLN A 818 12.26 -15.90 -28.06
CA GLN A 818 12.03 -15.10 -26.86
C GLN A 818 10.57 -14.68 -26.68
N ASP A 819 9.89 -14.31 -27.76
CA ASP A 819 8.46 -14.04 -27.74
C ASP A 819 7.76 -14.71 -28.93
N PRO A 820 7.21 -15.92 -28.73
CA PRO A 820 6.49 -16.65 -29.77
C PRO A 820 5.23 -15.94 -30.28
N ASN A 821 4.73 -14.93 -29.56
CA ASN A 821 3.55 -14.14 -29.95
C ASN A 821 3.94 -12.80 -30.59
N PHE A 822 5.23 -12.51 -30.75
CA PHE A 822 5.68 -11.28 -31.39
C PHE A 822 5.53 -11.37 -32.91
N ASP A 823 4.47 -10.74 -33.44
CA ASP A 823 4.11 -10.84 -34.85
C ASP A 823 5.09 -10.16 -35.81
N VAL A 824 5.78 -9.11 -35.36
CA VAL A 824 6.68 -8.31 -36.21
C VAL A 824 7.89 -9.11 -36.72
N PRO A 825 8.67 -9.83 -35.88
CA PRO A 825 9.76 -10.66 -36.37
C PRO A 825 9.29 -11.78 -37.30
N ARG A 826 8.10 -12.33 -37.08
CA ARG A 826 7.49 -13.35 -37.96
C ARG A 826 7.25 -12.79 -39.35
N ARG A 827 6.61 -11.62 -39.45
CA ARG A 827 6.39 -10.93 -40.73
C ARG A 827 7.69 -10.58 -41.43
N ASN A 828 8.69 -10.11 -40.67
CA ASN A 828 10.02 -9.80 -41.22
C ASN A 828 10.72 -11.05 -41.75
N LEU A 829 10.61 -12.18 -41.04
CA LEU A 829 11.17 -13.46 -41.46
C LEU A 829 10.48 -13.98 -42.72
N ASP A 830 9.15 -13.98 -42.76
CA ASP A 830 8.36 -14.41 -43.92
C ASP A 830 8.66 -13.56 -45.17
N ALA A 831 8.75 -12.24 -45.00
CA ALA A 831 9.08 -11.32 -46.08
C ALA A 831 10.51 -11.56 -46.61
N MET A 832 11.47 -11.73 -45.72
CA MET A 832 12.86 -12.05 -46.05
C MET A 832 12.96 -13.35 -46.85
N GLU A 833 12.32 -14.43 -46.38
CA GLU A 833 12.37 -15.73 -47.05
C GLU A 833 11.67 -15.72 -48.42
N ALA A 834 10.58 -14.95 -48.56
CA ALA A 834 9.92 -14.76 -49.84
C ALA A 834 10.81 -14.05 -50.88
N VAL A 835 11.62 -13.08 -50.46
CA VAL A 835 12.58 -12.39 -51.33
C VAL A 835 13.72 -13.32 -51.73
N MET A 836 14.30 -14.07 -50.79
CA MET A 836 15.37 -15.03 -51.08
C MET A 836 14.94 -16.13 -52.05
N LYS A 837 13.72 -16.65 -51.88
CA LYS A 837 13.16 -17.67 -52.79
C LYS A 837 12.98 -17.14 -54.21
N LYS A 838 12.65 -15.86 -54.38
CA LYS A 838 12.53 -15.21 -55.69
C LYS A 838 13.89 -14.98 -56.35
N THR A 839 14.92 -14.56 -55.61
CA THR A 839 16.28 -14.36 -56.14
C THR A 839 16.95 -15.68 -56.51
N GLU A 840 16.75 -16.75 -55.74
CA GLU A 840 17.21 -18.11 -56.10
C GLU A 840 16.51 -18.64 -57.36
N ALA A 841 15.20 -18.44 -57.49
CA ALA A 841 14.44 -18.82 -58.69
C ALA A 841 14.85 -18.03 -59.94
N ALA A 842 15.16 -16.74 -59.78
CA ALA A 842 15.68 -15.90 -60.88
C ALA A 842 17.12 -16.28 -61.27
N GLY A 843 17.96 -16.67 -60.31
CA GLY A 843 19.32 -17.18 -60.56
C GLY A 843 19.34 -18.53 -61.26
N ARG A 844 18.37 -19.41 -60.98
CA ARG A 844 18.19 -20.69 -61.69
C ARG A 844 17.60 -20.57 -63.10
N ARG A 845 16.94 -19.45 -63.43
CA ARG A 845 16.46 -19.15 -64.80
C ARG A 845 17.52 -18.49 -65.68
N LYS A 846 18.66 -18.07 -65.12
CA LYS A 846 19.80 -17.44 -65.82
C LYS A 846 21.01 -18.37 -66.00
N LYS A 847 20.95 -19.59 -65.47
CA LYS A 847 21.80 -20.72 -65.85
C LYS A 847 21.00 -21.59 -66.81
#